data_AF-A0A838SVY8-F1
#
_entry.id   AF-A0A838SVY8-F1
#
_cell.length_a   1.000
_cell.length_b   1.000
_cell.length_c   1.000
_cell.angle_alpha   90.00
_cell.angle_beta   90.00
_cell.angle_gamma   90.00
#
_symmetry.space_group_name_H-M   'P 1'
#
loop_
_entity.id
_entity.type
_entity.pdbx_description
1 polymer ?
#
loop_
_entity_poly.entity_id
_entity_poly.type
_entity_poly.pdbx_seq_one_letter_code
_entity_poly.pdbx_strand_id
1 'polypeptide(L)'
;MTLEGGVEPRRRVERLRLEIEQHRYRYYVLSDPSIPDADFDALYQELARLEALHPELDDPDSPTHRVGTPPSPAFGAVPHRQPMLSLDNAFDDSDLLRWAERNDRILEGAPVRWTCELKVDGVAISVAYVRGRLDRAVTRGDGMVGEDVTANVRTIQGVPDYLESDDPPALLEVRGEIYYPVAEFQAMNDAREEAGLARFANPRNAASGALRQKDPAKTAQRPLRLVCHGMGAVEGLSVPTHSGFLEGIGAAGLPVAEQTRTFDDLDAVCQFIADWGQRRHAPAYEMDGVVVKVDDLGQQRRLGATSAVPRWAIAFKYPPEERQTKLIDIFVNVGRTGKVTPFASFEPVLVAGSTLQLATLHNEDQTRHKDVRPGDTIVVRKAGDVIPEVVGPVLPQRPDEVAAAGPWRMPTTCPFCGSPIERLEGEAASFCSNIDCPNRLLESLAHFASRGALDIEGLGYETARTLLDHHLVSNIADVYRLNPDDLLPLEGFGDKKVSQLLAGIEGSKSQPLERLLVALNIRMVGGTVARVLARHFGSLAALRTADSDTIAAVNGVGPIRAAAVRAFLDNPRNAALLDELAGLGVRTDTEAAQRSDLLDGWTVVLTGGLTGFTRDEAKQAIEDRGGKVTGNVSKKTSVVVVGVDPGSKAAKALDLGVPTVDEDGFFALLDSGALP
;
A
#
# COMPACT_ATOMS: atom_id res chain seq x y z
N MET A 1 -13.65 45.23 -7.20
CA MET A 1 -14.13 44.02 -7.90
C MET A 1 -13.27 42.88 -7.42
N THR A 2 -13.78 42.13 -6.46
CA THR A 2 -13.13 41.01 -5.78
C THR A 2 -13.10 39.79 -6.71
N LEU A 3 -11.89 39.24 -6.92
CA LEU A 3 -11.67 37.92 -7.48
C LEU A 3 -11.65 36.93 -6.30
N GLU A 4 -12.79 36.34 -5.98
CA GLU A 4 -12.86 35.16 -5.11
C GLU A 4 -12.61 33.92 -5.96
N GLY A 5 -11.52 33.22 -5.66
CA GLY A 5 -11.13 31.98 -6.31
C GLY A 5 -11.98 30.80 -5.86
N GLY A 6 -13.00 30.45 -6.63
CA GLY A 6 -13.57 29.11 -6.64
C GLY A 6 -12.77 28.24 -7.61
N VAL A 7 -12.24 27.10 -7.16
CA VAL A 7 -11.72 26.08 -8.07
C VAL A 7 -12.90 25.61 -8.93
N GLU A 8 -12.79 25.76 -10.25
CA GLU A 8 -13.82 25.36 -11.20
C GLU A 8 -14.21 23.87 -11.00
N PRO A 9 -15.51 23.53 -10.79
CA PRO A 9 -15.95 22.20 -10.37
C PRO A 9 -15.37 21.03 -11.19
N ARG A 10 -15.22 21.23 -12.50
CA ARG A 10 -14.60 20.27 -13.43
C ARG A 10 -13.17 19.89 -13.04
N ARG A 11 -12.34 20.87 -12.68
CA ARG A 11 -10.94 20.63 -12.26
C ARG A 11 -10.87 19.90 -10.93
N ARG A 12 -11.82 20.12 -10.01
CA ARG A 12 -11.88 19.38 -8.75
C ARG A 12 -12.28 17.92 -8.98
N VAL A 13 -13.27 17.66 -9.83
CA VAL A 13 -13.70 16.30 -10.21
C VAL A 13 -12.54 15.51 -10.84
N GLU A 14 -11.83 16.08 -11.83
CA GLU A 14 -10.70 15.40 -12.48
C GLU A 14 -9.57 15.08 -11.49
N ARG A 15 -9.26 16.00 -10.56
CA ARG A 15 -8.25 15.77 -9.52
C ARG A 15 -8.67 14.67 -8.55
N LEU A 16 -9.92 14.70 -8.07
CA LEU A 16 -10.46 13.68 -7.16
C LEU A 16 -10.43 12.29 -7.80
N ARG A 17 -10.81 12.16 -9.09
CA ARG A 17 -10.73 10.88 -9.81
C ARG A 17 -9.32 10.30 -9.83
N LEU A 18 -8.31 11.12 -10.14
CA LEU A 18 -6.91 10.69 -10.19
C LEU A 18 -6.38 10.29 -8.81
N GLU A 19 -6.69 11.08 -7.79
CA GLU A 19 -6.27 10.87 -6.40
C GLU A 19 -6.88 9.57 -5.85
N ILE A 20 -8.19 9.37 -6.03
CA ILE A 20 -8.90 8.15 -5.61
C ILE A 20 -8.35 6.91 -6.32
N GLU A 21 -8.09 6.95 -7.63
CA GLU A 21 -7.52 5.81 -8.36
C GLU A 21 -6.10 5.45 -7.87
N GLN A 22 -5.25 6.44 -7.58
CA GLN A 22 -3.95 6.18 -6.98
C GLN A 22 -4.07 5.52 -5.61
N HIS A 23 -4.98 5.99 -4.77
CA HIS A 23 -5.21 5.40 -3.46
C HIS A 23 -5.79 3.98 -3.56
N ARG A 24 -6.74 3.73 -4.48
CA ARG A 24 -7.27 2.39 -4.78
C ARG A 24 -6.17 1.42 -5.19
N TYR A 25 -5.30 1.83 -6.11
CA TYR A 25 -4.18 0.99 -6.56
C TYR A 25 -3.24 0.63 -5.41
N ARG A 26 -2.86 1.62 -4.60
CA ARG A 26 -2.00 1.39 -3.44
C ARG A 26 -2.63 0.48 -2.39
N TYR A 27 -3.92 0.67 -2.14
CA TYR A 27 -4.69 -0.09 -1.16
C TYR A 27 -4.92 -1.54 -1.62
N TYR A 28 -5.50 -1.72 -2.82
CA TYR A 28 -5.95 -3.03 -3.29
C TYR A 28 -4.86 -3.85 -4.01
N VAL A 29 -3.90 -3.20 -4.69
CA VAL A 29 -2.85 -3.90 -5.46
C VAL A 29 -1.56 -3.99 -4.67
N LEU A 30 -1.08 -2.86 -4.14
CA LEU A 30 0.22 -2.83 -3.43
C LEU A 30 0.12 -3.27 -1.97
N SER A 31 -1.09 -3.30 -1.40
CA SER A 31 -1.30 -3.49 0.06
C SER A 31 -0.47 -2.49 0.90
N ASP A 32 -0.29 -1.27 0.38
CA ASP A 32 0.54 -0.19 0.95
C ASP A 32 -0.21 1.16 0.82
N PRO A 33 -1.31 1.34 1.56
CA PRO A 33 -2.14 2.53 1.44
C PRO A 33 -1.38 3.80 1.85
N SER A 34 -1.59 4.89 1.10
CA SER A 34 -0.94 6.18 1.37
C SER A 34 -1.78 7.16 2.19
N ILE A 35 -3.08 6.88 2.35
CA ILE A 35 -4.02 7.66 3.15
C ILE A 35 -4.94 6.72 3.95
N PRO A 36 -5.55 7.21 5.04
CA PRO A 36 -6.61 6.53 5.80
C PRO A 36 -7.87 6.21 5.01
N ASP A 37 -8.60 5.19 5.45
CA ASP A 37 -9.91 4.81 4.88
C ASP A 37 -10.96 5.93 5.04
N ALA A 38 -10.97 6.62 6.18
CA ALA A 38 -11.89 7.75 6.41
C ALA A 38 -11.58 8.95 5.49
N ASP A 39 -10.30 9.23 5.23
CA ASP A 39 -9.91 10.30 4.32
C ASP A 39 -10.21 9.90 2.86
N PHE A 40 -10.02 8.61 2.53
CA PHE A 40 -10.45 8.05 1.25
C PHE A 40 -11.97 8.16 1.07
N ASP A 41 -12.75 7.82 2.10
CA ASP A 41 -14.22 7.94 2.10
C ASP A 41 -14.64 9.41 1.93
N ALA A 42 -13.96 10.35 2.58
CA ALA A 42 -14.23 11.78 2.43
C ALA A 42 -13.97 12.27 0.99
N LEU A 43 -12.85 11.85 0.37
CA LEU A 43 -12.56 12.14 -1.04
C LEU A 43 -13.63 11.53 -1.95
N TYR A 44 -14.05 10.29 -1.68
CA TYR A 44 -15.06 9.58 -2.44
C TYR A 44 -16.44 10.25 -2.32
N GLN A 45 -16.86 10.63 -1.11
CA GLN A 45 -18.09 11.38 -0.86
C GLN A 45 -18.09 12.73 -1.56
N GLU A 46 -16.96 13.46 -1.52
CA GLU A 46 -16.84 14.73 -2.20
C GLU A 46 -17.04 14.57 -3.71
N LEU A 47 -16.42 13.54 -4.31
CA LEU A 47 -16.59 13.20 -5.73
C LEU A 47 -18.04 12.84 -6.04
N ALA A 48 -18.65 11.93 -5.29
CA ALA A 48 -20.03 11.50 -5.48
C ALA A 48 -21.02 12.67 -5.37
N ARG A 49 -20.81 13.57 -4.40
CA ARG A 49 -21.61 14.78 -4.24
C ARG A 49 -21.46 15.72 -5.43
N LEU A 50 -20.23 15.93 -5.92
CA LEU A 50 -19.98 16.81 -7.08
C LEU A 50 -20.61 16.25 -8.35
N GLU A 51 -20.52 14.94 -8.59
CA GLU A 51 -21.17 14.28 -9.74
C GLU A 51 -22.70 14.35 -9.64
N ALA A 52 -23.26 14.27 -8.42
CA ALA A 52 -24.70 14.45 -8.21
C ALA A 52 -25.17 15.89 -8.44
N LEU A 53 -24.38 16.90 -8.05
CA LEU A 53 -24.71 18.32 -8.29
C LEU A 53 -24.47 18.75 -9.75
N HIS A 54 -23.57 18.08 -10.46
CA HIS A 54 -23.17 18.37 -11.84
C HIS A 54 -23.30 17.11 -12.72
N PRO A 55 -24.52 16.71 -13.13
CA PRO A 55 -24.73 15.51 -13.94
C PRO A 55 -23.96 15.51 -15.27
N GLU A 56 -23.58 16.68 -15.80
CA GLU A 56 -22.73 16.81 -16.99
C GLU A 56 -21.28 16.36 -16.78
N LEU A 57 -20.85 16.20 -15.53
CA LEU A 57 -19.53 15.71 -15.14
C LEU A 57 -19.54 14.24 -14.74
N ASP A 58 -20.72 13.61 -14.61
CA ASP A 58 -20.86 12.19 -14.29
C ASP A 58 -20.37 11.33 -15.46
N ASP A 59 -19.33 10.53 -15.22
CA ASP A 59 -18.64 9.74 -16.23
C ASP A 59 -18.75 8.25 -15.84
N PRO A 60 -19.19 7.34 -16.73
CA PRO A 60 -19.26 5.91 -16.43
C PRO A 60 -17.94 5.28 -15.96
N ASP A 61 -16.79 5.84 -16.34
CA ASP A 61 -15.47 5.42 -15.89
C ASP A 61 -15.06 6.12 -14.59
N SER A 62 -15.95 6.83 -13.90
CA SER A 62 -15.62 7.41 -12.59
C SER A 62 -15.37 6.31 -11.55
N PRO A 63 -14.46 6.51 -10.57
CA PRO A 63 -14.28 5.59 -9.44
C PRO A 63 -15.57 5.33 -8.65
N THR A 64 -16.54 6.24 -8.71
CA THR A 64 -17.87 6.11 -8.08
C THR A 64 -18.75 5.03 -8.70
N HIS A 65 -18.44 4.60 -9.93
CA HIS A 65 -19.14 3.53 -10.65
C HIS A 65 -18.36 2.22 -10.71
N ARG A 66 -17.13 2.18 -10.18
CA ARG A 66 -16.20 1.03 -10.32
C ARG A 66 -15.88 0.39 -8.98
N VAL A 67 -15.68 -0.93 -8.94
CA VAL A 67 -15.36 -1.69 -7.72
C VAL A 67 -13.89 -2.15 -7.72
N GLY A 68 -13.23 -2.11 -6.55
CA GLY A 68 -11.88 -2.65 -6.35
C GLY A 68 -10.79 -2.17 -7.34
N THR A 69 -9.88 -3.06 -7.76
CA THR A 69 -8.84 -2.79 -8.78
C THR A 69 -8.56 -4.05 -9.59
N PRO A 70 -8.09 -3.94 -10.85
CA PRO A 70 -7.71 -5.10 -11.64
C PRO A 70 -6.72 -6.02 -10.91
N PRO A 71 -6.83 -7.35 -11.09
CA PRO A 71 -5.95 -8.33 -10.45
C PRO A 71 -4.48 -8.17 -10.88
N SER A 72 -3.55 -8.55 -9.99
CA SER A 72 -2.11 -8.58 -10.31
C SER A 72 -1.79 -9.69 -11.31
N PRO A 73 -0.86 -9.49 -12.28
CA PRO A 73 -0.46 -10.53 -13.22
C PRO A 73 0.28 -11.72 -12.58
N ALA A 74 0.55 -11.70 -11.28
CA ALA A 74 1.25 -12.77 -10.56
C ALA A 74 0.37 -13.97 -10.17
N PHE A 75 -0.97 -13.82 -10.20
CA PHE A 75 -1.95 -14.86 -9.90
C PHE A 75 -2.91 -15.01 -11.09
N GLY A 76 -3.46 -16.21 -11.29
CA GLY A 76 -4.39 -16.46 -12.40
C GLY A 76 -5.62 -15.58 -12.28
N ALA A 77 -5.90 -14.77 -13.31
CA ALA A 77 -7.10 -13.93 -13.34
C ALA A 77 -8.33 -14.82 -13.62
N VAL A 78 -9.35 -14.71 -12.76
CA VAL A 78 -10.55 -15.53 -12.85
C VAL A 78 -11.78 -14.64 -12.86
N PRO A 79 -12.66 -14.74 -13.88
CA PRO A 79 -13.93 -14.04 -13.86
C PRO A 79 -14.84 -14.63 -12.78
N HIS A 80 -15.50 -13.76 -12.03
CA HIS A 80 -16.52 -14.15 -11.08
C HIS A 80 -17.77 -14.63 -11.82
N ARG A 81 -18.42 -15.70 -11.32
CA ARG A 81 -19.68 -16.20 -11.90
C ARG A 81 -20.82 -15.20 -11.74
N GLN A 82 -20.78 -14.46 -10.63
CA GLN A 82 -21.62 -13.31 -10.37
C GLN A 82 -20.74 -12.16 -9.86
N PRO A 83 -20.92 -10.91 -10.31
CA PRO A 83 -20.09 -9.80 -9.88
C PRO A 83 -20.05 -9.61 -8.36
N MET A 84 -18.85 -9.39 -7.81
CA MET A 84 -18.63 -8.99 -6.42
C MET A 84 -18.67 -7.46 -6.30
N LEU A 85 -19.78 -6.93 -5.82
CA LEU A 85 -20.00 -5.49 -5.68
C LEU A 85 -19.40 -4.93 -4.38
N SER A 86 -19.30 -3.61 -4.29
CA SER A 86 -19.04 -2.90 -3.03
C SER A 86 -20.36 -2.68 -2.28
N LEU A 87 -20.29 -2.07 -1.09
CA LEU A 87 -21.46 -1.54 -0.37
C LEU A 87 -21.47 -0.01 -0.44
N ASP A 88 -22.68 0.56 -0.42
CA ASP A 88 -22.88 1.98 -0.14
C ASP A 88 -22.64 2.24 1.36
N ASN A 89 -22.33 3.47 1.74
CA ASN A 89 -21.98 3.81 3.12
C ASN A 89 -23.05 4.69 3.79
N ALA A 90 -23.30 4.44 5.08
CA ALA A 90 -24.00 5.33 5.99
C ALA A 90 -23.06 5.73 7.13
N PHE A 91 -23.10 6.98 7.56
CA PHE A 91 -22.25 7.52 8.63
C PHE A 91 -23.04 7.97 9.85
N ASP A 92 -24.36 8.10 9.69
CA ASP A 92 -25.29 8.39 10.76
C ASP A 92 -26.66 7.71 10.52
N ASP A 93 -27.53 7.76 11.53
CA ASP A 93 -28.86 7.16 11.47
C ASP A 93 -29.72 7.76 10.35
N SER A 94 -29.50 9.03 9.99
CA SER A 94 -30.24 9.70 8.93
C SER A 94 -29.91 9.15 7.55
N ASP A 95 -28.66 8.76 7.29
CA ASP A 95 -28.25 8.05 6.08
C ASP A 95 -28.97 6.70 5.96
N LEU A 96 -29.00 5.95 7.05
CA LEU A 96 -29.65 4.63 7.11
C LEU A 96 -31.15 4.74 6.84
N LEU A 97 -31.83 5.69 7.49
CA LEU A 97 -33.26 5.94 7.28
C LEU A 97 -33.57 6.35 5.83
N ARG A 98 -32.77 7.26 5.24
CA ARG A 98 -32.93 7.66 3.83
C ARG A 98 -32.75 6.47 2.88
N TRP A 99 -31.81 5.57 3.17
CA TRP A 99 -31.63 4.34 2.40
C TRP A 99 -32.85 3.43 2.51
N ALA A 100 -33.38 3.21 3.71
CA ALA A 100 -34.56 2.38 3.92
C ALA A 100 -35.81 2.96 3.24
N GLU A 101 -36.03 4.28 3.30
CA GLU A 101 -37.13 4.96 2.58
C GLU A 101 -37.04 4.81 1.06
N ARG A 102 -35.83 4.72 0.49
CA ARG A 102 -35.66 4.42 -0.94
C ARG A 102 -36.08 2.98 -1.24
N ASN A 103 -35.75 2.03 -0.37
CA ASN A 103 -36.11 0.63 -0.54
C ASN A 103 -37.62 0.41 -0.38
N ASP A 104 -38.26 1.06 0.60
CA ASP A 104 -39.70 0.98 0.85
C ASP A 104 -40.52 1.42 -0.38
N ARG A 105 -40.10 2.51 -1.03
CA ARG A 105 -40.73 3.01 -2.27
C ARG A 105 -40.65 2.01 -3.43
N ILE A 106 -39.54 1.28 -3.57
CA ILE A 106 -39.36 0.28 -4.63
C ILE A 106 -40.14 -1.00 -4.30
N LEU A 107 -40.23 -1.34 -3.01
CA LEU A 107 -40.95 -2.52 -2.53
C LEU A 107 -42.45 -2.31 -2.39
N GLU A 108 -42.93 -1.07 -2.57
CA GLU A 108 -44.33 -0.64 -2.50
C GLU A 108 -44.95 -0.85 -1.12
N GLY A 109 -44.19 -0.55 -0.06
CA GLY A 109 -44.66 -0.69 1.33
C GLY A 109 -44.74 -2.14 1.83
N ALA A 110 -44.16 -3.10 1.10
CA ALA A 110 -44.07 -4.48 1.58
C ALA A 110 -43.23 -4.55 2.86
N PRO A 111 -43.63 -5.33 3.89
CA PRO A 111 -42.84 -5.49 5.11
C PRO A 111 -41.42 -5.98 4.82
N VAL A 112 -40.43 -5.34 5.46
CA VAL A 112 -39.01 -5.65 5.28
C VAL A 112 -38.42 -6.12 6.61
N ARG A 113 -37.80 -7.30 6.58
CA ARG A 113 -36.94 -7.80 7.67
C ARG A 113 -35.49 -7.47 7.32
N TRP A 114 -34.70 -7.08 8.31
CA TRP A 114 -33.31 -6.70 8.16
C TRP A 114 -32.39 -7.73 8.81
N THR A 115 -31.30 -8.10 8.14
CA THR A 115 -30.21 -8.89 8.71
C THR A 115 -29.02 -7.98 8.93
N CYS A 116 -28.55 -7.90 10.17
CA CYS A 116 -27.42 -7.08 10.58
C CYS A 116 -26.22 -7.97 10.93
N GLU A 117 -25.08 -7.65 10.32
CA GLU A 117 -23.82 -8.38 10.46
C GLU A 117 -22.70 -7.40 10.81
N LEU A 118 -21.71 -7.83 11.61
CA LEU A 118 -20.55 -6.99 11.88
C LEU A 118 -19.71 -6.84 10.61
N LYS A 119 -19.30 -5.61 10.30
CA LYS A 119 -18.47 -5.33 9.12
C LYS A 119 -17.01 -5.65 9.43
N VAL A 120 -16.60 -6.86 9.13
CA VAL A 120 -15.24 -7.36 9.37
C VAL A 120 -14.24 -6.58 8.52
N ASP A 121 -13.17 -6.08 9.13
CA ASP A 121 -12.08 -5.44 8.39
C ASP A 121 -11.05 -6.48 7.92
N GLY A 122 -11.29 -7.02 6.73
CA GLY A 122 -10.43 -8.05 6.13
C GLY A 122 -10.35 -7.97 4.61
N VAL A 123 -10.21 -9.12 3.98
CA VAL A 123 -10.12 -9.24 2.51
C VAL A 123 -11.25 -10.08 1.98
N ALA A 124 -12.11 -9.46 1.18
CA ALA A 124 -13.22 -10.13 0.51
C ALA A 124 -12.75 -11.28 -0.39
N ILE A 125 -13.37 -12.44 -0.22
CA ILE A 125 -13.13 -13.68 -0.95
C ILE A 125 -14.45 -14.28 -1.45
N SER A 126 -14.41 -14.89 -2.62
CA SER A 126 -15.45 -15.78 -3.13
C SER A 126 -14.93 -17.22 -3.13
N VAL A 127 -15.61 -18.13 -2.45
CA VAL A 127 -15.25 -19.56 -2.35
C VAL A 127 -16.36 -20.40 -2.99
N ALA A 128 -16.03 -21.09 -4.08
CA ALA A 128 -16.94 -21.92 -4.84
C ALA A 128 -16.76 -23.40 -4.49
N TYR A 129 -17.86 -24.05 -4.15
CA TYR A 129 -17.99 -25.48 -3.93
C TYR A 129 -18.79 -26.11 -5.07
N VAL A 130 -18.28 -27.17 -5.67
CA VAL A 130 -18.99 -27.95 -6.70
C VAL A 130 -19.30 -29.32 -6.12
N ARG A 131 -20.60 -29.63 -5.98
CA ARG A 131 -21.09 -30.84 -5.30
C ARG A 131 -20.43 -31.04 -3.94
N GLY A 132 -20.34 -29.95 -3.18
CA GLY A 132 -19.80 -29.95 -1.82
C GLY A 132 -18.29 -29.90 -1.71
N ARG A 133 -17.51 -30.03 -2.79
CA ARG A 133 -16.04 -29.94 -2.75
C ARG A 133 -15.54 -28.55 -3.13
N LEU A 134 -14.58 -28.00 -2.38
CA LEU A 134 -13.95 -26.72 -2.69
C LEU A 134 -13.27 -26.79 -4.05
N ASP A 135 -13.84 -26.10 -5.02
CA ASP A 135 -13.38 -26.01 -6.40
C ASP A 135 -12.40 -24.85 -6.56
N ARG A 136 -12.80 -23.66 -6.09
CA ARG A 136 -12.03 -22.43 -6.31
C ARG A 136 -12.22 -21.41 -5.20
N ALA A 137 -11.19 -20.62 -4.91
CA ALA A 137 -11.30 -19.40 -4.13
C ALA A 137 -10.68 -18.21 -4.90
N VAL A 138 -11.44 -17.12 -5.03
CA VAL A 138 -11.10 -15.97 -5.87
C VAL A 138 -11.19 -14.68 -5.06
N THR A 139 -10.15 -13.84 -5.11
CA THR A 139 -10.18 -12.50 -4.48
C THR A 139 -11.22 -11.62 -5.17
N ARG A 140 -11.63 -10.51 -4.53
CA ARG A 140 -12.59 -9.59 -5.18
C ARG A 140 -12.08 -9.01 -6.51
N GLY A 141 -10.79 -8.64 -6.58
CA GLY A 141 -10.22 -7.91 -7.73
C GLY A 141 -11.00 -6.63 -8.05
N ASP A 142 -11.42 -6.47 -9.30
CA ASP A 142 -12.25 -5.33 -9.76
C ASP A 142 -13.77 -5.59 -9.63
N GLY A 143 -14.14 -6.68 -8.97
CA GLY A 143 -15.52 -7.12 -8.82
C GLY A 143 -16.04 -7.97 -9.99
N MET A 144 -15.43 -7.91 -11.16
CA MET A 144 -15.74 -8.76 -12.31
C MET A 144 -14.73 -9.90 -12.47
N VAL A 145 -13.46 -9.60 -12.22
CA VAL A 145 -12.33 -10.53 -12.30
C VAL A 145 -11.49 -10.39 -11.04
N GLY A 146 -11.20 -11.52 -10.43
CA GLY A 146 -10.32 -11.63 -9.26
C GLY A 146 -9.11 -12.50 -9.50
N GLU A 147 -8.34 -12.75 -8.44
CA GLU A 147 -7.14 -13.60 -8.46
C GLU A 147 -7.49 -14.97 -7.89
N ASP A 148 -7.10 -16.04 -8.57
CA ASP A 148 -7.18 -17.40 -8.04
C ASP A 148 -6.17 -17.58 -6.90
N VAL A 149 -6.70 -17.71 -5.69
CA VAL A 149 -5.95 -17.94 -4.45
C VAL A 149 -6.39 -19.24 -3.77
N THR A 150 -6.93 -20.19 -4.54
CA THR A 150 -7.49 -21.46 -4.05
C THR A 150 -6.50 -22.20 -3.16
N ALA A 151 -5.23 -22.31 -3.59
CA ALA A 151 -4.21 -23.04 -2.84
C ALA A 151 -3.92 -22.40 -1.47
N ASN A 152 -3.93 -21.06 -1.39
CA ASN A 152 -3.71 -20.29 -0.17
C ASN A 152 -4.92 -20.37 0.76
N VAL A 153 -6.14 -20.29 0.21
CA VAL A 153 -7.38 -20.34 0.98
C VAL A 153 -7.60 -21.72 1.61
N ARG A 154 -7.18 -22.81 0.94
CA ARG A 154 -7.20 -24.16 1.52
C ARG A 154 -6.33 -24.32 2.77
N THR A 155 -5.34 -23.45 2.99
CA THR A 155 -4.51 -23.52 4.20
C THR A 155 -5.13 -22.79 5.40
N ILE A 156 -6.25 -22.10 5.21
CA ILE A 156 -6.87 -21.27 6.24
C ILE A 156 -7.74 -22.13 7.14
N GLN A 157 -7.52 -22.01 8.44
CA GLN A 157 -8.34 -22.70 9.44
C GLN A 157 -9.80 -22.20 9.37
N GLY A 158 -10.74 -23.14 9.31
CA GLY A 158 -12.16 -22.86 9.16
C GLY A 158 -12.65 -22.86 7.71
N VAL A 159 -11.79 -23.12 6.72
CA VAL A 159 -12.23 -23.37 5.34
C VAL A 159 -12.25 -24.88 5.09
N PRO A 160 -13.42 -25.53 5.02
CA PRO A 160 -13.48 -26.97 4.77
C PRO A 160 -13.22 -27.27 3.29
N ASP A 161 -12.48 -28.35 3.01
CA ASP A 161 -12.33 -28.88 1.64
C ASP A 161 -13.63 -29.50 1.13
N TYR A 162 -14.49 -29.98 2.05
CA TYR A 162 -15.80 -30.56 1.76
C TYR A 162 -16.84 -30.00 2.73
N LEU A 163 -17.99 -29.59 2.20
CA LEU A 163 -19.14 -29.19 3.00
C LEU A 163 -19.69 -30.40 3.75
N GLU A 164 -20.10 -30.17 5.00
CA GLU A 164 -20.77 -31.16 5.84
C GLU A 164 -22.25 -31.26 5.41
N SER A 165 -22.52 -31.96 4.31
CA SER A 165 -23.87 -32.17 3.79
C SER A 165 -23.98 -33.50 3.03
N ASP A 166 -25.08 -34.22 3.25
CA ASP A 166 -25.42 -35.46 2.53
C ASP A 166 -25.96 -35.20 1.11
N ASP A 167 -26.46 -33.99 0.85
CA ASP A 167 -27.01 -33.56 -0.44
C ASP A 167 -26.50 -32.16 -0.80
N PRO A 168 -25.21 -32.01 -1.16
CA PRO A 168 -24.65 -30.71 -1.48
C PRO A 168 -25.16 -30.22 -2.84
N PRO A 169 -25.43 -28.91 -2.98
CA PRO A 169 -25.85 -28.32 -4.26
C PRO A 169 -24.82 -28.56 -5.36
N ALA A 170 -25.29 -28.53 -6.62
CA ALA A 170 -24.43 -28.68 -7.78
C ALA A 170 -23.33 -27.61 -7.81
N LEU A 171 -23.69 -26.38 -7.46
CA LEU A 171 -22.78 -25.26 -7.27
C LEU A 171 -23.24 -24.42 -6.07
N LEU A 172 -22.30 -24.08 -5.19
CA LEU A 172 -22.49 -23.11 -4.13
C LEU A 172 -21.28 -22.17 -4.09
N GLU A 173 -21.47 -20.92 -4.45
CA GLU A 173 -20.50 -19.86 -4.23
C GLU A 173 -20.86 -19.09 -2.95
N VAL A 174 -19.93 -19.05 -2.01
CA VAL A 174 -20.06 -18.34 -0.73
C VAL A 174 -19.07 -17.19 -0.72
N ARG A 175 -19.56 -16.02 -0.33
CA ARG A 175 -18.75 -14.81 -0.16
C ARG A 175 -18.45 -14.63 1.32
N GLY A 176 -17.23 -14.25 1.61
CA GLY A 176 -16.76 -14.04 2.97
C GLY A 176 -15.63 -13.03 3.04
N GLU A 177 -15.15 -12.83 4.26
CA GLU A 177 -14.01 -11.98 4.57
C GLU A 177 -12.93 -12.83 5.25
N ILE A 178 -11.70 -12.72 4.74
CA ILE A 178 -10.53 -13.33 5.36
C ILE A 178 -9.86 -12.29 6.25
N TYR A 179 -9.62 -12.63 7.51
CA TYR A 179 -9.15 -11.70 8.52
C TYR A 179 -8.13 -12.35 9.47
N TYR A 180 -7.46 -11.53 10.29
CA TYR A 180 -6.70 -12.00 11.44
C TYR A 180 -7.46 -11.75 12.74
N PRO A 181 -7.52 -12.74 13.65
CA PRO A 181 -7.92 -12.48 15.01
C PRO A 181 -6.98 -11.46 15.67
N VAL A 182 -7.52 -10.48 16.39
CA VAL A 182 -6.75 -9.34 16.96
C VAL A 182 -5.60 -9.84 17.83
N ALA A 183 -5.87 -10.78 18.75
CA ALA A 183 -4.87 -11.33 19.65
C ALA A 183 -3.77 -12.10 18.89
N GLU A 184 -4.13 -12.88 17.87
CA GLU A 184 -3.18 -13.65 17.06
C GLU A 184 -2.33 -12.73 16.16
N PHE A 185 -2.91 -11.64 15.65
CA PHE A 185 -2.18 -10.61 14.91
C PHE A 185 -1.17 -9.86 15.78
N GLN A 186 -1.56 -9.49 16.99
CA GLN A 186 -0.68 -8.83 17.96
C GLN A 186 0.51 -9.73 18.31
N ALA A 187 0.25 -10.97 18.71
CA ALA A 187 1.29 -11.96 19.01
C ALA A 187 2.24 -12.19 17.81
N MET A 188 1.71 -12.25 16.59
CA MET A 188 2.51 -12.35 15.37
C MET A 188 3.40 -11.12 15.18
N ASN A 189 2.89 -9.92 15.41
CA ASN A 189 3.67 -8.68 15.28
C ASN A 189 4.75 -8.57 16.37
N ASP A 190 4.47 -9.01 17.58
CA ASP A 190 5.45 -9.01 18.68
C ASP A 190 6.59 -9.98 18.38
N ALA A 191 6.28 -11.21 17.90
CA ALA A 191 7.29 -12.17 17.45
C ALA A 191 8.13 -11.65 16.27
N ARG A 192 7.52 -10.86 15.38
CA ARG A 192 8.25 -10.21 14.27
C ARG A 192 9.22 -9.15 14.77
N GLU A 193 8.80 -8.35 15.74
CA GLU A 193 9.64 -7.31 16.34
C GLU A 193 10.81 -7.93 17.12
N GLU A 194 10.57 -9.01 17.88
CA GLU A 194 11.63 -9.79 18.53
C GLU A 194 12.63 -10.37 17.52
N ALA A 195 12.16 -10.78 16.34
CA ALA A 195 12.99 -11.20 15.21
C ALA A 195 13.59 -10.03 14.40
N GLY A 196 13.43 -8.79 14.87
CA GLY A 196 13.92 -7.57 14.23
C GLY A 196 13.24 -7.24 12.89
N LEU A 197 12.15 -7.92 12.53
CA LEU A 197 11.38 -7.65 11.31
C LEU A 197 10.42 -6.47 11.54
N ALA A 198 10.12 -5.73 10.47
CA ALA A 198 9.07 -4.71 10.54
C ALA A 198 7.71 -5.33 10.88
N ARG A 199 7.01 -4.70 11.84
CA ARG A 199 5.60 -5.00 12.16
C ARG A 199 4.75 -4.81 10.90
N PHE A 200 3.73 -5.65 10.75
CA PHE A 200 2.69 -5.37 9.76
C PHE A 200 1.86 -4.18 10.21
N ALA A 201 1.52 -3.31 9.26
CA ALA A 201 0.82 -2.06 9.54
C ALA A 201 -0.58 -2.30 10.16
N ASN A 202 -1.43 -3.07 9.50
CA ASN A 202 -2.76 -3.44 10.02
C ASN A 202 -3.15 -4.88 9.61
N PRO A 203 -4.14 -5.48 10.29
CA PRO A 203 -4.62 -6.84 10.01
C PRO A 203 -5.04 -7.04 8.55
N ARG A 204 -5.79 -6.08 7.99
CA ARG A 204 -6.32 -6.14 6.63
C ARG A 204 -5.24 -6.27 5.56
N ASN A 205 -4.24 -5.39 5.57
CA ASN A 205 -3.13 -5.38 4.62
C ASN A 205 -2.24 -6.60 4.81
N ALA A 206 -2.02 -7.03 6.06
CA ALA A 206 -1.33 -8.26 6.34
C ALA A 206 -2.06 -9.47 5.75
N ALA A 207 -3.40 -9.49 5.80
CA ALA A 207 -4.20 -10.59 5.27
C ALA A 207 -4.17 -10.59 3.73
N SER A 208 -4.24 -9.40 3.13
CA SER A 208 -4.10 -9.18 1.68
C SER A 208 -2.77 -9.69 1.14
N GLY A 209 -1.66 -9.31 1.81
CA GLY A 209 -0.33 -9.81 1.46
C GLY A 209 -0.17 -11.30 1.76
N ALA A 210 -0.91 -11.82 2.74
CA ALA A 210 -0.84 -13.23 3.09
C ALA A 210 -1.49 -14.14 2.06
N LEU A 211 -2.64 -13.74 1.53
CA LEU A 211 -3.33 -14.47 0.47
C LEU A 211 -2.56 -14.49 -0.84
N ARG A 212 -1.70 -13.50 -1.07
CA ARG A 212 -0.90 -13.34 -2.29
C ARG A 212 0.52 -13.89 -2.16
N GLN A 213 0.69 -14.99 -1.43
CA GLN A 213 1.96 -15.72 -1.42
C GLN A 213 1.99 -16.77 -2.53
N LYS A 214 3.06 -16.77 -3.34
CA LYS A 214 3.27 -17.81 -4.35
C LYS A 214 3.37 -19.22 -3.75
N ASP A 215 3.90 -19.31 -2.54
CA ASP A 215 3.99 -20.55 -1.77
C ASP A 215 2.87 -20.56 -0.70
N PRO A 216 1.86 -21.44 -0.82
CA PRO A 216 0.79 -21.57 0.16
C PRO A 216 1.28 -21.93 1.56
N ALA A 217 2.45 -22.58 1.71
CA ALA A 217 3.00 -22.89 3.03
C ALA A 217 3.29 -21.64 3.86
N LYS A 218 3.61 -20.50 3.20
CA LYS A 218 3.75 -19.22 3.88
C LYS A 218 2.41 -18.65 4.35
N THR A 219 1.31 -18.98 3.68
CA THR A 219 -0.04 -18.62 4.12
C THR A 219 -0.45 -19.47 5.31
N ALA A 220 -0.14 -20.78 5.27
CA ALA A 220 -0.43 -21.73 6.34
C ALA A 220 0.23 -21.36 7.68
N GLN A 221 1.38 -20.69 7.65
CA GLN A 221 2.07 -20.20 8.85
C GLN A 221 1.38 -18.99 9.50
N ARG A 222 0.39 -18.39 8.85
CA ARG A 222 -0.28 -17.19 9.33
C ARG A 222 -1.65 -17.54 9.91
N PRO A 223 -2.03 -16.95 11.05
CA PRO A 223 -3.28 -17.27 11.74
C PRO A 223 -4.53 -16.64 11.08
N LEU A 224 -4.71 -16.87 9.78
CA LEU A 224 -5.89 -16.39 9.05
C LEU A 224 -7.13 -17.19 9.46
N ARG A 225 -8.29 -16.52 9.39
CA ARG A 225 -9.62 -17.10 9.53
C ARG A 225 -10.53 -16.60 8.42
N LEU A 226 -11.62 -17.33 8.17
CA LEU A 226 -12.70 -16.94 7.28
C LEU A 226 -13.96 -16.63 8.12
N VAL A 227 -14.74 -15.65 7.68
CA VAL A 227 -16.14 -15.50 8.06
C VAL A 227 -17.00 -15.27 6.82
N CYS A 228 -18.03 -16.08 6.64
CA CYS A 228 -18.95 -16.02 5.51
C CYS A 228 -20.08 -15.03 5.79
N HIS A 229 -20.40 -14.22 4.78
CA HIS A 229 -21.37 -13.12 4.89
C HIS A 229 -22.28 -12.96 3.66
N GLY A 230 -22.09 -13.75 2.59
CA GLY A 230 -22.84 -13.54 1.37
C GLY A 230 -22.98 -14.75 0.48
N MET A 231 -24.01 -14.70 -0.37
CA MET A 231 -24.29 -15.69 -1.40
C MET A 231 -23.80 -15.17 -2.77
N GLY A 232 -23.10 -16.02 -3.51
CA GLY A 232 -22.74 -15.80 -4.91
C GLY A 232 -23.64 -16.61 -5.87
N ALA A 233 -23.05 -17.13 -6.93
CA ALA A 233 -23.73 -18.06 -7.84
C ALA A 233 -24.09 -19.40 -7.16
N VAL A 234 -25.33 -19.85 -7.36
CA VAL A 234 -25.86 -21.08 -6.76
C VAL A 234 -26.67 -21.87 -7.80
N GLU A 235 -26.48 -23.19 -7.83
CA GLU A 235 -27.26 -24.13 -8.64
C GLU A 235 -27.71 -25.32 -7.80
N GLY A 236 -29.01 -25.63 -7.83
CA GLY A 236 -29.58 -26.75 -7.07
C GLY A 236 -29.89 -26.46 -5.60
N LEU A 237 -29.86 -25.19 -5.19
CA LEU A 237 -30.29 -24.74 -3.86
C LEU A 237 -31.21 -23.53 -4.00
N SER A 238 -32.34 -23.56 -3.29
CA SER A 238 -33.30 -22.47 -3.22
C SER A 238 -33.45 -22.05 -1.76
N VAL A 239 -33.08 -20.81 -1.45
CA VAL A 239 -33.21 -20.23 -0.11
C VAL A 239 -34.11 -18.99 -0.18
N PRO A 240 -35.07 -18.82 0.74
CA PRO A 240 -35.96 -17.65 0.73
C PRO A 240 -35.30 -16.41 1.34
N THR A 241 -34.42 -16.59 2.33
CA THR A 241 -33.88 -15.52 3.18
C THR A 241 -32.36 -15.61 3.30
N HIS A 242 -31.70 -14.47 3.44
CA HIS A 242 -30.25 -14.37 3.64
C HIS A 242 -29.82 -14.96 5.00
N SER A 243 -30.59 -14.70 6.07
CA SER A 243 -30.42 -15.31 7.38
C SER A 243 -30.45 -16.84 7.31
N GLY A 244 -31.49 -17.42 6.70
CA GLY A 244 -31.58 -18.85 6.45
C GLY A 244 -30.46 -19.42 5.56
N PHE A 245 -29.91 -18.62 4.64
CA PHE A 245 -28.73 -19.03 3.87
C PHE A 245 -27.49 -19.13 4.77
N LEU A 246 -27.25 -18.13 5.63
CA LEU A 246 -26.16 -18.13 6.59
C LEU A 246 -26.26 -19.29 7.58
N GLU A 247 -27.46 -19.57 8.11
CA GLU A 247 -27.70 -20.74 8.97
C GLU A 247 -27.38 -22.05 8.23
N GLY A 248 -27.81 -22.17 6.97
CA GLY A 248 -27.57 -23.36 6.14
C GLY A 248 -26.09 -23.62 5.87
N ILE A 249 -25.31 -22.59 5.51
CA ILE A 249 -23.86 -22.77 5.30
C ILE A 249 -23.12 -23.00 6.64
N GLY A 250 -23.61 -22.41 7.73
CA GLY A 250 -23.10 -22.67 9.08
C GLY A 250 -23.24 -24.13 9.48
N ALA A 251 -24.42 -24.71 9.24
CA ALA A 251 -24.66 -26.15 9.45
C ALA A 251 -23.82 -27.04 8.52
N ALA A 252 -23.41 -26.53 7.35
CA ALA A 252 -22.53 -27.22 6.41
C ALA A 252 -21.03 -27.05 6.71
N GLY A 253 -20.67 -26.52 7.87
CA GLY A 253 -19.30 -26.39 8.35
C GLY A 253 -18.57 -25.11 7.95
N LEU A 254 -19.25 -24.15 7.32
CA LEU A 254 -18.65 -22.84 7.00
C LEU A 254 -18.80 -21.86 8.16
N PRO A 255 -17.77 -21.05 8.47
CA PRO A 255 -17.78 -20.15 9.62
C PRO A 255 -18.67 -18.94 9.33
N VAL A 256 -19.65 -18.69 10.19
CA VAL A 256 -20.55 -17.52 10.14
C VAL A 256 -20.44 -16.74 11.45
N ALA A 257 -20.58 -15.41 11.39
CA ALA A 257 -20.51 -14.57 12.57
C ALA A 257 -21.68 -14.85 13.53
N GLU A 258 -21.37 -15.25 14.77
CA GLU A 258 -22.33 -15.52 15.85
C GLU A 258 -23.15 -14.28 16.24
N GLN A 259 -22.66 -13.09 15.89
CA GLN A 259 -23.26 -11.80 16.19
C GLN A 259 -24.36 -11.41 15.20
N THR A 260 -24.54 -12.17 14.12
CA THR A 260 -25.59 -11.93 13.11
C THR A 260 -26.97 -11.96 13.74
N ARG A 261 -27.78 -10.94 13.53
CA ARG A 261 -29.15 -10.85 14.06
C ARG A 261 -30.12 -10.34 13.01
N THR A 262 -31.38 -10.73 13.13
CA THR A 262 -32.47 -10.23 12.28
C THR A 262 -33.43 -9.33 13.05
N PHE A 263 -33.95 -8.29 12.41
CA PHE A 263 -34.85 -7.31 13.01
C PHE A 263 -36.05 -7.03 12.08
N ASP A 264 -37.22 -6.80 12.66
CA ASP A 264 -38.45 -6.49 11.92
C ASP A 264 -38.72 -4.98 11.81
N ASP A 265 -37.91 -4.14 12.47
CA ASP A 265 -38.02 -2.69 12.47
C ASP A 265 -36.63 -2.01 12.50
N LEU A 266 -36.57 -0.77 12.00
CA LEU A 266 -35.31 -0.01 11.88
C LEU A 266 -34.82 0.56 13.22
N ASP A 267 -35.72 0.80 14.18
CA ASP A 267 -35.30 1.33 15.49
C ASP A 267 -34.44 0.29 16.23
N ALA A 268 -34.81 -0.99 16.14
CA ALA A 268 -34.02 -2.10 16.65
C ALA A 268 -32.68 -2.27 15.89
N VAL A 269 -32.64 -1.96 14.59
CA VAL A 269 -31.40 -1.92 13.81
C VAL A 269 -30.47 -0.81 14.32
N CYS A 270 -30.99 0.40 14.53
CA CYS A 270 -30.21 1.52 15.08
C CYS A 270 -29.69 1.21 16.48
N GLN A 271 -30.49 0.55 17.34
CA GLN A 271 -30.04 0.10 18.66
C GLN A 271 -28.91 -0.93 18.56
N PHE A 272 -29.01 -1.90 17.64
CA PHE A 272 -27.95 -2.88 17.41
C PHE A 272 -26.64 -2.22 16.96
N ILE A 273 -26.72 -1.22 16.07
CA ILE A 273 -25.58 -0.42 15.62
C ILE A 273 -24.96 0.35 16.80
N ALA A 274 -25.78 1.03 17.61
CA ALA A 274 -25.29 1.78 18.76
C ALA A 274 -24.60 0.87 19.81
N ASP A 275 -25.19 -0.29 20.10
CA ASP A 275 -24.68 -1.26 21.07
C ASP A 275 -23.33 -1.87 20.65
N TRP A 276 -23.16 -2.13 19.35
CA TRP A 276 -21.89 -2.61 18.81
C TRP A 276 -20.85 -1.52 18.65
N GLY A 277 -21.26 -0.27 18.39
CA GLY A 277 -20.36 0.88 18.42
C GLY A 277 -19.69 1.07 19.78
N GLN A 278 -20.42 0.85 20.88
CA GLN A 278 -19.88 0.93 22.24
C GLN A 278 -18.92 -0.23 22.58
N ARG A 279 -19.13 -1.40 21.98
CA ARG A 279 -18.34 -2.61 22.22
C ARG A 279 -17.52 -3.01 21.01
N ARG A 280 -17.04 -2.02 20.24
CA ARG A 280 -16.46 -2.29 18.93
C ARG A 280 -15.19 -3.14 18.92
N HIS A 281 -14.52 -3.18 20.07
CA HIS A 281 -13.31 -3.98 20.34
C HIS A 281 -13.59 -5.33 21.01
N ALA A 282 -14.85 -5.70 21.22
CA ALA A 282 -15.22 -6.96 21.83
C ALA A 282 -15.12 -8.19 20.91
N PRO A 283 -15.38 -8.10 19.58
CA PRO A 283 -15.18 -9.23 18.68
C PRO A 283 -13.72 -9.69 18.62
N ALA A 284 -13.50 -10.92 18.19
CA ALA A 284 -12.15 -11.46 18.02
C ALA A 284 -11.39 -10.83 16.84
N TYR A 285 -12.02 -9.94 16.07
CA TYR A 285 -11.50 -9.32 14.85
C TYR A 285 -11.79 -7.82 14.83
N GLU A 286 -10.99 -7.08 14.06
CA GLU A 286 -11.26 -5.67 13.80
C GLU A 286 -12.55 -5.51 13.00
N MET A 287 -13.33 -4.50 13.35
CA MET A 287 -14.52 -4.12 12.60
C MET A 287 -14.65 -2.61 12.51
N ASP A 288 -15.09 -2.14 11.36
CA ASP A 288 -15.25 -0.71 11.07
C ASP A 288 -16.71 -0.27 11.02
N GLY A 289 -17.66 -1.18 11.30
CA GLY A 289 -19.07 -0.89 11.19
C GLY A 289 -20.01 -2.09 11.32
N VAL A 290 -21.24 -1.89 10.86
CA VAL A 290 -22.29 -2.91 10.73
C VAL A 290 -22.83 -2.88 9.30
N VAL A 291 -23.02 -4.04 8.69
CA VAL A 291 -23.70 -4.18 7.41
C VAL A 291 -25.17 -4.51 7.67
N VAL A 292 -26.07 -3.71 7.12
CA VAL A 292 -27.52 -3.92 7.17
C VAL A 292 -27.99 -4.40 5.81
N LYS A 293 -28.69 -5.53 5.75
CA LYS A 293 -29.17 -6.17 4.51
C LYS A 293 -30.67 -6.42 4.60
N VAL A 294 -31.39 -6.27 3.49
CA VAL A 294 -32.75 -6.82 3.36
C VAL A 294 -32.68 -8.34 3.42
N ASP A 295 -33.42 -8.97 4.33
CA ASP A 295 -33.29 -10.41 4.58
C ASP A 295 -33.94 -11.27 3.49
N ASP A 296 -35.07 -10.85 2.92
CA ASP A 296 -35.77 -11.62 1.87
C ASP A 296 -35.02 -11.55 0.53
N LEU A 297 -34.59 -12.71 0.01
CA LEU A 297 -33.82 -12.80 -1.24
C LEU A 297 -34.67 -12.46 -2.49
N GLY A 298 -36.00 -12.59 -2.41
CA GLY A 298 -36.92 -12.11 -3.44
C GLY A 298 -36.99 -10.58 -3.50
N GLN A 299 -37.02 -9.93 -2.35
CA GLN A 299 -36.95 -8.47 -2.23
C GLN A 299 -35.57 -7.95 -2.69
N GLN A 300 -34.47 -8.63 -2.36
CA GLN A 300 -33.14 -8.29 -2.89
C GLN A 300 -33.12 -8.31 -4.43
N ARG A 301 -33.72 -9.32 -5.07
CA ARG A 301 -33.86 -9.39 -6.53
C ARG A 301 -34.69 -8.25 -7.11
N ARG A 302 -35.80 -7.88 -6.46
CA ARG A 302 -36.65 -6.74 -6.88
C ARG A 302 -35.92 -5.40 -6.76
N LEU A 303 -35.16 -5.20 -5.68
CA LEU A 303 -34.37 -4.00 -5.45
C LEU A 303 -33.19 -3.90 -6.43
N GLY A 304 -32.55 -5.02 -6.75
CA GLY A 304 -31.42 -5.07 -7.67
C GLY A 304 -30.18 -4.31 -7.16
N ALA A 305 -29.36 -3.85 -8.10
CA ALA A 305 -28.11 -3.16 -7.82
C ALA A 305 -27.88 -2.00 -8.81
N THR A 306 -26.97 -1.10 -8.47
CA THR A 306 -26.32 -0.21 -9.45
C THR A 306 -25.14 -0.93 -10.10
N SER A 307 -24.35 -0.24 -10.91
CA SER A 307 -23.07 -0.75 -11.46
C SER A 307 -22.07 -1.13 -10.37
N ALA A 308 -22.13 -0.50 -9.18
CA ALA A 308 -21.10 -0.63 -8.14
C ALA A 308 -21.59 -1.21 -6.81
N VAL A 309 -22.88 -1.01 -6.45
CA VAL A 309 -23.40 -1.36 -5.12
C VAL A 309 -24.81 -1.98 -5.18
N PRO A 310 -25.15 -2.92 -4.29
CA PRO A 310 -26.52 -3.42 -4.15
C PRO A 310 -27.41 -2.37 -3.50
N ARG A 311 -28.67 -2.24 -3.95
CA ARG A 311 -29.63 -1.34 -3.29
C ARG A 311 -30.15 -1.92 -1.97
N TRP A 312 -30.07 -3.24 -1.83
CA TRP A 312 -30.60 -4.00 -0.70
C TRP A 312 -29.62 -4.17 0.47
N ALA A 313 -28.42 -3.59 0.42
CA ALA A 313 -27.49 -3.59 1.55
C ALA A 313 -26.73 -2.26 1.70
N ILE A 314 -26.41 -1.89 2.93
CA ILE A 314 -25.65 -0.68 3.27
C ILE A 314 -24.66 -0.97 4.41
N ALA A 315 -23.49 -0.33 4.37
CA ALA A 315 -22.47 -0.39 5.43
C ALA A 315 -22.57 0.86 6.31
N PHE A 316 -23.01 0.70 7.55
CA PHE A 316 -22.94 1.76 8.57
C PHE A 316 -21.52 1.79 9.16
N LYS A 317 -20.76 2.86 8.91
CA LYS A 317 -19.37 3.01 9.36
C LYS A 317 -19.28 3.79 10.66
N TYR A 318 -18.47 3.31 11.61
CA TYR A 318 -18.21 4.05 12.85
C TYR A 318 -17.17 5.17 12.64
N PRO A 319 -17.29 6.31 13.34
CA PRO A 319 -16.27 7.34 13.29
C PRO A 319 -14.92 6.85 13.88
N PRO A 320 -13.77 7.37 13.39
CA PRO A 320 -12.46 7.10 13.97
C PRO A 320 -12.40 7.44 15.46
N GLU A 321 -11.57 6.72 16.21
CA GLU A 321 -11.40 7.00 17.64
C GLU A 321 -10.56 8.27 17.84
N GLU A 322 -11.22 9.32 18.33
CA GLU A 322 -10.56 10.56 18.75
C GLU A 322 -10.31 10.53 20.27
N ARG A 323 -9.13 11.01 20.67
CA ARG A 323 -8.79 11.25 22.07
C ARG A 323 -8.22 12.64 22.23
N GLN A 324 -8.49 13.25 23.38
CA GLN A 324 -7.88 14.51 23.77
C GLN A 324 -6.64 14.23 24.60
N THR A 325 -5.58 14.98 24.35
CA THR A 325 -4.34 14.95 25.13
C THR A 325 -3.69 16.32 25.13
N LYS A 326 -2.79 16.57 26.07
CA LYS A 326 -2.07 17.85 26.15
C LYS A 326 -0.87 17.85 25.20
N LEU A 327 -0.82 18.84 24.32
CA LEU A 327 0.34 19.12 23.49
C LEU A 327 1.46 19.69 24.38
N ILE A 328 2.57 18.97 24.49
CA ILE A 328 3.73 19.38 25.28
C ILE A 328 4.53 20.41 24.50
N ASP A 329 4.96 20.06 23.28
CA ASP A 329 5.73 20.96 22.42
C ASP A 329 5.65 20.55 20.94
N ILE A 330 6.11 21.43 20.05
CA ILE A 330 6.29 21.16 18.63
C ILE A 330 7.78 21.28 18.29
N PHE A 331 8.39 20.12 18.01
CA PHE A 331 9.79 20.03 17.63
C PHE A 331 9.94 19.95 16.11
N VAL A 332 11.18 20.10 15.64
CA VAL A 332 11.52 19.90 14.23
C VAL A 332 12.62 18.85 14.09
N ASN A 333 12.47 17.95 13.12
CA ASN A 333 13.54 17.05 12.69
C ASN A 333 14.13 17.51 11.36
N VAL A 334 15.44 17.37 11.17
CA VAL A 334 16.13 17.64 9.90
C VAL A 334 16.50 16.32 9.24
N GLY A 335 15.69 15.87 8.28
CA GLY A 335 15.93 14.60 7.59
C GLY A 335 17.23 14.61 6.77
N ARG A 336 17.64 13.43 6.27
CA ARG A 336 18.86 13.22 5.46
C ARG A 336 19.09 14.23 4.31
N THR A 337 18.03 14.70 3.66
CA THR A 337 18.11 15.67 2.55
C THR A 337 18.14 17.14 3.02
N GLY A 338 18.14 17.38 4.33
CA GLY A 338 18.01 18.70 4.93
C GLY A 338 16.56 19.13 5.14
N LYS A 339 15.55 18.37 4.68
CA LYS A 339 14.14 18.70 4.88
C LYS A 339 13.82 18.81 6.37
N VAL A 340 13.30 19.97 6.79
CA VAL A 340 12.86 20.26 8.15
C VAL A 340 11.39 19.89 8.28
N THR A 341 11.06 18.96 9.18
CA THR A 341 9.71 18.46 9.38
C THR A 341 9.27 18.70 10.83
N PRO A 342 8.18 19.45 11.06
CA PRO A 342 7.63 19.64 12.39
C PRO A 342 6.89 18.40 12.86
N PHE A 343 6.96 18.11 14.15
CA PHE A 343 6.21 17.05 14.79
C PHE A 343 5.76 17.48 16.19
N ALA A 344 4.54 17.09 16.54
CA ALA A 344 3.93 17.32 17.84
C ALA A 344 4.41 16.24 18.82
N SER A 345 4.80 16.67 20.02
CA SER A 345 5.02 15.82 21.19
C SER A 345 3.97 16.11 22.24
N PHE A 346 3.29 15.09 22.73
CA PHE A 346 2.14 15.24 23.61
C PHE A 346 2.12 14.18 24.70
N GLU A 347 1.30 14.41 25.73
CA GLU A 347 1.15 13.47 26.84
C GLU A 347 0.67 12.10 26.31
N PRO A 348 1.24 10.98 26.79
CA PRO A 348 0.89 9.65 26.33
C PRO A 348 -0.61 9.37 26.41
N VAL A 349 -1.22 8.95 25.30
CA VAL A 349 -2.66 8.69 25.24
C VAL A 349 -2.96 7.41 24.47
N LEU A 350 -3.84 6.57 25.02
CA LEU A 350 -4.26 5.32 24.39
C LEU A 350 -5.35 5.59 23.34
N VAL A 351 -5.04 5.34 22.07
CA VAL A 351 -5.96 5.48 20.93
C VAL A 351 -6.01 4.16 20.18
N ALA A 352 -7.19 3.54 20.04
CA ALA A 352 -7.37 2.28 19.31
C ALA A 352 -6.27 1.23 19.65
N GLY A 353 -6.11 0.94 20.94
CA GLY A 353 -5.21 -0.10 21.45
C GLY A 353 -3.71 0.20 21.45
N SER A 354 -3.25 1.40 21.07
CA SER A 354 -1.81 1.77 21.19
C SER A 354 -1.62 3.15 21.79
N THR A 355 -0.55 3.30 22.58
CA THR A 355 -0.18 4.57 23.21
C THR A 355 0.51 5.47 22.20
N LEU A 356 -0.06 6.64 21.95
CA LEU A 356 0.50 7.68 21.10
C LEU A 356 1.19 8.74 21.96
N GLN A 357 2.35 9.23 21.51
CA GLN A 357 3.12 10.30 22.16
C GLN A 357 3.68 11.33 21.16
N LEU A 358 3.76 10.96 19.88
CA LEU A 358 4.33 11.75 18.81
C LEU A 358 3.44 11.66 17.57
N ALA A 359 3.31 12.74 16.83
CA ALA A 359 2.67 12.76 15.52
C ALA A 359 3.31 13.82 14.61
N THR A 360 3.45 13.52 13.31
CA THR A 360 3.97 14.50 12.36
C THR A 360 2.96 15.62 12.10
N LEU A 361 3.45 16.84 11.90
CA LEU A 361 2.67 17.97 11.40
C LEU A 361 2.99 18.30 9.94
N HIS A 362 3.74 17.42 9.25
CA HIS A 362 4.12 17.46 7.85
C HIS A 362 5.02 18.63 7.40
N ASN A 363 4.58 19.88 7.57
CA ASN A 363 5.30 21.10 7.18
C ASN A 363 4.72 22.33 7.89
N GLU A 364 5.35 23.49 7.71
CA GLU A 364 4.93 24.74 8.37
C GLU A 364 3.49 25.16 8.03
N ASP A 365 3.05 24.97 6.79
CA ASP A 365 1.70 25.37 6.36
C ASP A 365 0.63 24.52 7.03
N GLN A 366 0.86 23.22 7.12
CA GLN A 366 -0.03 22.28 7.80
C GLN A 366 -0.10 22.56 9.31
N THR A 367 1.04 22.82 9.95
CA THR A 367 1.05 23.25 11.37
C THR A 367 0.24 24.53 11.57
N ARG A 368 0.41 25.52 10.67
CA ARG A 368 -0.32 26.80 10.73
C ARG A 368 -1.81 26.61 10.48
N HIS A 369 -2.18 25.75 9.53
CA HIS A 369 -3.57 25.45 9.21
C HIS A 369 -4.29 24.78 10.38
N LYS A 370 -3.61 23.86 11.08
CA LYS A 370 -4.14 23.20 12.28
C LYS A 370 -4.21 24.14 13.49
N ASP A 371 -3.46 25.25 13.50
CA ASP A 371 -3.33 26.22 14.61
C ASP A 371 -3.12 25.55 15.98
N VAL A 372 -2.35 24.46 16.02
CA VAL A 372 -1.98 23.81 17.29
C VAL A 372 -0.78 24.50 17.91
N ARG A 373 -0.79 24.67 19.23
CA ARG A 373 0.23 25.43 19.97
C ARG A 373 0.69 24.65 21.20
N PRO A 374 1.98 24.67 21.54
CA PRO A 374 2.46 24.08 22.80
C PRO A 374 1.60 24.51 23.99
N GLY A 375 1.14 23.55 24.79
CA GLY A 375 0.20 23.75 25.90
C GLY A 375 -1.28 23.55 25.56
N ASP A 376 -1.67 23.51 24.27
CA ASP A 376 -3.06 23.22 23.89
C ASP A 376 -3.51 21.83 24.36
N THR A 377 -4.80 21.69 24.65
CA THR A 377 -5.45 20.39 24.55
C THR A 377 -5.74 20.12 23.07
N ILE A 378 -5.19 19.04 22.54
CA ILE A 378 -5.32 18.65 21.13
C ILE A 378 -6.13 17.37 20.99
N VAL A 379 -6.81 17.23 19.86
CA VAL A 379 -7.45 16.00 19.44
C VAL A 379 -6.46 15.19 18.60
N VAL A 380 -6.25 13.94 18.99
CA VAL A 380 -5.44 12.98 18.26
C VAL A 380 -6.27 11.77 17.85
N ARG A 381 -5.94 11.20 16.70
CA ARG A 381 -6.53 9.97 16.16
C ARG A 381 -5.46 9.11 15.50
N LYS A 382 -5.84 7.89 15.12
CA LYS A 382 -5.05 7.10 14.17
C LYS A 382 -5.63 7.23 12.77
N ALA A 383 -4.84 7.83 11.88
CA ALA A 383 -5.04 7.82 10.46
C ALA A 383 -4.88 6.38 9.94
N GLY A 384 -5.97 5.79 9.44
CA GLY A 384 -6.01 4.42 8.90
C GLY A 384 -5.69 3.36 9.95
N ASP A 385 -6.06 3.62 11.21
CA ASP A 385 -5.79 2.80 12.41
C ASP A 385 -4.32 2.52 12.73
N VAL A 386 -3.37 3.21 12.05
CA VAL A 386 -1.92 3.00 12.23
C VAL A 386 -1.16 4.28 12.51
N ILE A 387 -1.38 5.34 11.73
CA ILE A 387 -0.51 6.53 11.75
C ILE A 387 -1.05 7.56 12.76
N PRO A 388 -0.28 7.96 13.78
CA PRO A 388 -0.71 9.01 14.69
C PRO A 388 -0.92 10.34 13.96
N GLU A 389 -2.08 10.97 14.17
CA GLU A 389 -2.42 12.25 13.58
C GLU A 389 -2.96 13.21 14.65
N VAL A 390 -2.49 14.46 14.61
CA VAL A 390 -3.15 15.58 15.31
C VAL A 390 -4.22 16.17 14.41
N VAL A 391 -5.48 16.13 14.84
CA VAL A 391 -6.63 16.70 14.11
C VAL A 391 -6.64 18.22 14.26
N GLY A 392 -6.51 18.70 15.50
CA GLY A 392 -6.54 20.13 15.80
C GLY A 392 -6.69 20.41 17.30
N PRO A 393 -6.71 21.69 17.70
CA PRO A 393 -6.87 22.09 19.10
C PRO A 393 -8.34 22.03 19.53
N VAL A 394 -8.56 21.76 20.81
CA VAL A 394 -9.86 21.94 21.45
C VAL A 394 -9.98 23.40 21.86
N LEU A 395 -10.37 24.27 20.92
CA LEU A 395 -10.37 25.73 21.11
C LEU A 395 -11.06 26.24 22.40
N PRO A 396 -12.22 25.70 22.83
CA PRO A 396 -12.84 26.13 24.09
C PRO A 396 -12.00 25.83 25.34
N GLN A 397 -11.04 24.92 25.25
CA GLN A 397 -10.12 24.55 26.33
C GLN A 397 -8.73 25.19 26.17
N ARG A 398 -8.52 26.06 25.17
CA ARG A 398 -7.23 26.74 24.98
C ARG A 398 -6.97 27.69 26.16
N PRO A 399 -5.87 27.49 26.92
CA PRO A 399 -5.50 28.41 27.98
C PRO A 399 -5.22 29.83 27.43
N ASP A 400 -5.56 30.86 28.20
CA ASP A 400 -5.33 32.26 27.80
C ASP A 400 -3.85 32.56 27.50
N GLU A 401 -2.95 31.95 28.25
CA GLU A 401 -1.49 32.02 28.04
C GLU A 401 -1.05 31.44 26.69
N VAL A 402 -1.67 30.34 26.25
CA VAL A 402 -1.43 29.72 24.92
C VAL A 402 -2.05 30.56 23.81
N ALA A 403 -3.21 31.18 24.07
CA ALA A 403 -3.82 32.13 23.14
C ALA A 403 -2.91 33.36 22.94
N ALA A 404 -2.33 33.89 24.02
CA ALA A 404 -1.43 35.06 24.00
C ALA A 404 -0.07 34.79 23.33
N ALA A 405 0.44 33.55 23.38
CA ALA A 405 1.70 33.17 22.73
C ALA A 405 1.66 33.25 21.19
N GLY A 406 0.46 33.24 20.59
CA GLY A 406 0.25 33.30 19.15
C GLY A 406 0.55 31.98 18.41
N PRO A 407 0.37 31.94 17.07
CA PRO A 407 0.59 30.74 16.28
C PRO A 407 2.05 30.29 16.30
N TRP A 408 2.28 28.97 16.33
CA TRP A 408 3.62 28.39 16.19
C TRP A 408 4.25 28.80 14.86
N ARG A 409 5.56 29.03 14.87
CA ARG A 409 6.35 29.38 13.69
C ARG A 409 7.52 28.44 13.55
N MET A 410 7.84 28.09 12.30
CA MET A 410 9.03 27.31 11.99
C MET A 410 10.28 28.05 12.53
N PRO A 411 11.19 27.36 13.23
CA PRO A 411 12.49 27.93 13.59
C PRO A 411 13.21 28.45 12.34
N THR A 412 13.82 29.62 12.45
CA THR A 412 14.63 30.20 11.37
C THR A 412 16.06 29.67 11.34
N THR A 413 16.48 29.00 12.40
CA THR A 413 17.79 28.37 12.54
C THR A 413 17.64 26.88 12.87
N CYS A 414 18.49 26.07 12.27
CA CYS A 414 18.53 24.63 12.49
C CYS A 414 18.96 24.34 13.93
N PRO A 415 18.17 23.59 14.72
CA PRO A 415 18.52 23.30 16.11
C PRO A 415 19.74 22.39 16.25
N PHE A 416 20.16 21.71 15.17
CA PHE A 416 21.26 20.76 15.19
C PHE A 416 22.60 21.35 14.74
N CYS A 417 22.61 22.39 13.89
CA CYS A 417 23.85 22.99 13.38
C CYS A 417 23.88 24.52 13.38
N GLY A 418 22.81 25.18 13.83
CA GLY A 418 22.70 26.64 13.88
C GLY A 418 22.54 27.34 12.52
N SER A 419 22.65 26.61 11.41
CA SER A 419 22.55 27.19 10.06
C SER A 419 21.11 27.65 9.72
N PRO A 420 20.93 28.60 8.79
CA PRO A 420 19.60 29.06 8.40
C PRO A 420 18.71 27.93 7.87
N ILE A 421 17.44 27.97 8.26
CA ILE A 421 16.38 27.18 7.64
C ILE A 421 15.76 28.05 6.55
N GLU A 422 15.80 27.54 5.32
CA GLU A 422 15.33 28.26 4.14
C GLU A 422 14.19 27.50 3.49
N ARG A 423 13.20 28.25 3.01
CA ARG A 423 12.09 27.72 2.23
C ARG A 423 12.17 28.31 0.83
N LEU A 424 12.35 27.45 -0.17
CA LEU A 424 12.43 27.87 -1.56
C LEU A 424 11.06 28.38 -2.04
N GLU A 425 11.08 29.33 -2.96
CA GLU A 425 9.86 29.88 -3.55
C GLU A 425 9.05 28.77 -4.25
N GLY A 426 7.75 28.69 -3.94
CA GLY A 426 6.84 27.67 -4.48
C GLY A 426 6.89 26.30 -3.77
N GLU A 427 7.80 26.06 -2.84
CA GLU A 427 7.91 24.80 -2.10
C GLU A 427 7.14 24.84 -0.77
N ALA A 428 6.53 23.72 -0.37
CA ALA A 428 5.90 23.57 0.95
C ALA A 428 6.92 23.22 2.05
N ALA A 429 8.05 22.63 1.67
CA ALA A 429 9.07 22.14 2.59
C ALA A 429 10.14 23.21 2.86
N SER A 430 10.56 23.30 4.12
CA SER A 430 11.74 24.06 4.54
C SER A 430 12.96 23.15 4.63
N PHE A 431 14.16 23.71 4.46
CA PHE A 431 15.41 22.95 4.39
C PHE A 431 16.51 23.61 5.22
N CYS A 432 17.30 22.80 5.91
CA CYS A 432 18.60 23.20 6.45
C CYS A 432 19.61 23.25 5.29
N SER A 433 20.14 24.44 5.01
CA SER A 433 21.09 24.65 3.92
C SER A 433 22.45 23.98 4.15
N ASN A 434 22.81 23.74 5.41
CA ASN A 434 24.06 23.07 5.75
C ASN A 434 24.02 21.58 5.41
N ILE A 435 24.90 21.17 4.50
CA ILE A 435 25.11 19.78 4.10
C ILE A 435 25.91 18.98 5.16
N ASP A 436 26.66 19.69 6.01
CA ASP A 436 27.43 19.17 7.14
C ASP A 436 26.64 19.16 8.45
N CYS A 437 25.31 19.30 8.38
CA CYS A 437 24.48 19.22 9.56
C CYS A 437 24.65 17.83 10.23
N PRO A 438 24.96 17.75 11.53
CA PRO A 438 25.21 16.48 12.19
C PRO A 438 23.96 15.59 12.19
N ASN A 439 22.76 16.18 12.27
CA ASN A 439 21.52 15.42 12.16
C ASN A 439 21.30 14.86 10.75
N ARG A 440 21.72 15.57 9.70
CA ARG A 440 21.69 15.01 8.34
C ARG A 440 22.64 13.83 8.20
N LEU A 441 23.80 13.89 8.85
CA LEU A 441 24.73 12.77 8.89
C LEU A 441 24.15 11.59 9.67
N LEU A 442 23.52 11.82 10.83
CA LEU A 442 22.81 10.77 11.60
C LEU A 442 21.76 10.07 10.74
N GLU A 443 20.86 10.84 10.11
CA GLU A 443 19.83 10.32 9.22
C GLU A 443 20.41 9.61 7.98
N SER A 444 21.57 10.07 7.49
CA SER A 444 22.27 9.43 6.37
C SER A 444 22.94 8.13 6.79
N LEU A 445 23.54 8.05 7.98
CA LEU A 445 24.12 6.82 8.55
C LEU A 445 23.03 5.77 8.81
N ALA A 446 21.91 6.17 9.40
CA ALA A 446 20.78 5.28 9.63
C ALA A 446 20.21 4.75 8.30
N HIS A 447 20.11 5.60 7.28
CA HIS A 447 19.71 5.17 5.93
C HIS A 447 20.76 4.24 5.29
N PHE A 448 22.04 4.58 5.38
CA PHE A 448 23.17 3.82 4.83
C PHE A 448 23.20 2.39 5.39
N ALA A 449 22.96 2.24 6.69
CA ALA A 449 22.89 0.97 7.39
C ALA A 449 21.60 0.17 7.15
N SER A 450 20.54 0.80 6.60
CA SER A 450 19.23 0.18 6.51
C SER A 450 19.19 -1.09 5.64
N ARG A 451 18.21 -1.95 5.89
CA ARG A 451 17.95 -3.17 5.10
C ARG A 451 17.70 -2.96 3.62
N GLY A 452 17.39 -1.75 3.18
CA GLY A 452 17.24 -1.41 1.75
C GLY A 452 18.53 -0.87 1.12
N ALA A 453 19.53 -0.54 1.94
CA ALA A 453 20.81 0.04 1.59
C ALA A 453 21.92 -1.00 1.84
N LEU A 454 22.94 -0.76 2.67
CA LEU A 454 24.02 -1.74 2.84
C LEU A 454 23.76 -2.83 3.91
N ASP A 455 22.62 -2.77 4.60
CA ASP A 455 22.20 -3.80 5.57
C ASP A 455 23.25 -4.09 6.65
N ILE A 456 23.66 -3.04 7.36
CA ILE A 456 24.70 -3.12 8.38
C ILE A 456 24.05 -3.50 9.71
N GLU A 457 24.03 -4.80 10.01
CA GLU A 457 23.56 -5.31 11.30
C GLU A 457 24.36 -4.70 12.47
N GLY A 458 23.65 -4.32 13.54
CA GLY A 458 24.25 -3.65 14.71
C GLY A 458 24.32 -2.12 14.61
N LEU A 459 24.28 -1.54 13.39
CA LEU A 459 24.29 -0.08 13.18
C LEU A 459 22.86 0.50 13.11
N GLY A 460 22.12 0.38 14.21
CA GLY A 460 20.80 1.02 14.36
C GLY A 460 20.89 2.54 14.58
N TYR A 461 19.75 3.23 14.58
CA TYR A 461 19.68 4.70 14.76
C TYR A 461 20.38 5.17 16.04
N GLU A 462 20.15 4.48 17.15
CA GLU A 462 20.79 4.76 18.45
C GLU A 462 22.30 4.51 18.43
N THR A 463 22.74 3.39 17.84
CA THR A 463 24.17 3.13 17.63
C THR A 463 24.82 4.25 16.82
N ALA A 464 24.21 4.65 15.71
CA ALA A 464 24.73 5.71 14.85
C ALA A 464 24.81 7.05 15.59
N ARG A 465 23.81 7.37 16.42
CA ARG A 465 23.83 8.55 17.30
C ARG A 465 24.99 8.51 18.28
N THR A 466 25.17 7.40 19.00
CA THR A 466 26.29 7.25 19.94
C THR A 466 27.65 7.42 19.24
N LEU A 467 27.83 6.84 18.06
CA LEU A 467 29.08 6.97 17.30
C LEU A 467 29.38 8.43 16.91
N LEU A 468 28.36 9.21 16.56
CA LEU A 468 28.48 10.63 16.26
C LEU A 468 28.77 11.47 17.51
N ASP A 469 28.03 11.22 18.60
CA ASP A 469 28.16 11.96 19.86
C ASP A 469 29.55 11.78 20.48
N HIS A 470 30.17 10.60 20.29
CA HIS A 470 31.54 10.31 20.72
C HIS A 470 32.61 10.66 19.67
N HIS A 471 32.22 11.30 18.56
CA HIS A 471 33.11 11.71 17.47
C HIS A 471 33.93 10.56 16.83
N LEU A 472 33.43 9.32 16.91
CA LEU A 472 34.05 8.15 16.27
C LEU A 472 33.77 8.11 14.76
N VAL A 473 32.72 8.81 14.32
CA VAL A 473 32.32 8.92 12.92
C VAL A 473 32.06 10.39 12.58
N SER A 474 32.60 10.87 11.47
CA SER A 474 32.40 12.24 10.96
C SER A 474 31.85 12.26 9.52
N ASN A 475 31.90 11.12 8.85
CA ASN A 475 31.34 10.87 7.54
C ASN A 475 30.96 9.38 7.40
N ILE A 476 30.32 9.01 6.29
CA ILE A 476 29.84 7.63 6.07
C ILE A 476 30.99 6.61 5.98
N ALA A 477 32.14 6.98 5.42
CA ALA A 477 33.28 6.08 5.25
C ALA A 477 33.97 5.73 6.58
N ASP A 478 33.91 6.60 7.59
CA ASP A 478 34.51 6.35 8.91
C ASP A 478 33.93 5.12 9.61
N VAL A 479 32.70 4.72 9.26
CA VAL A 479 32.08 3.47 9.74
C VAL A 479 32.99 2.26 9.50
N TYR A 480 33.70 2.21 8.36
CA TYR A 480 34.59 1.11 8.01
C TYR A 480 35.96 1.16 8.70
N ARG A 481 36.23 2.18 9.52
CA ARG A 481 37.47 2.35 10.29
C ARG A 481 37.31 2.06 11.78
N LEU A 482 36.07 1.84 12.21
CA LEU A 482 35.77 1.50 13.60
C LEU A 482 36.50 0.21 13.99
N ASN A 483 37.04 0.21 15.20
CA ASN A 483 37.75 -0.92 15.77
C ASN A 483 37.23 -1.21 17.19
N PRO A 484 37.50 -2.42 17.74
CA PRO A 484 37.00 -2.80 19.05
C PRO A 484 37.45 -1.87 20.19
N ASP A 485 38.68 -1.35 20.13
CA ASP A 485 39.28 -0.57 21.22
C ASP A 485 38.56 0.77 21.41
N ASP A 486 38.04 1.36 20.33
CA ASP A 486 37.24 2.59 20.37
C ASP A 486 35.79 2.36 20.79
N LEU A 487 35.25 1.15 20.55
CA LEU A 487 33.83 0.83 20.76
C LEU A 487 33.53 0.25 22.13
N LEU A 488 34.40 -0.60 22.67
CA LEU A 488 34.22 -1.25 23.99
C LEU A 488 34.09 -0.26 25.17
N PRO A 489 34.73 0.93 25.16
CA PRO A 489 34.55 1.91 26.22
C PRO A 489 33.17 2.58 26.25
N LEU A 490 32.35 2.44 25.19
CA LEU A 490 31.05 3.09 25.10
C LEU A 490 30.01 2.39 25.98
N GLU A 491 29.15 3.19 26.62
CA GLU A 491 28.07 2.66 27.45
C GLU A 491 27.10 1.80 26.60
N GLY A 492 26.84 0.56 27.06
CA GLY A 492 25.98 -0.38 26.34
C GLY A 492 26.66 -1.10 25.16
N PHE A 493 27.98 -1.00 24.98
CA PHE A 493 28.76 -1.71 23.96
C PHE A 493 29.60 -2.85 24.57
N GLY A 494 28.94 -3.96 24.92
CA GLY A 494 29.64 -5.19 25.32
C GLY A 494 30.23 -5.94 24.12
N ASP A 495 31.15 -6.88 24.39
CA ASP A 495 31.89 -7.67 23.39
C ASP A 495 31.01 -8.23 22.26
N LYS A 496 29.84 -8.76 22.61
CA LYS A 496 28.88 -9.32 21.64
C LYS A 496 28.35 -8.27 20.68
N LYS A 497 27.95 -7.10 21.18
CA LYS A 497 27.40 -6.01 20.37
C LYS A 497 28.48 -5.43 19.45
N VAL A 498 29.68 -5.23 19.98
CA VAL A 498 30.84 -4.77 19.20
C VAL A 498 31.18 -5.76 18.09
N SER A 499 31.25 -7.05 18.41
CA SER A 499 31.52 -8.10 17.42
C SER A 499 30.45 -8.16 16.33
N GLN A 500 29.16 -8.04 16.69
CA GLN A 500 28.05 -8.00 15.74
C GLN A 500 28.12 -6.79 14.82
N LEU A 501 28.36 -5.59 15.38
CA LEU A 501 28.49 -4.37 14.60
C LEU A 501 29.65 -4.46 13.59
N LEU A 502 30.84 -4.87 14.03
CA LEU A 502 32.00 -5.00 13.15
C LEU A 502 31.79 -6.07 12.08
N ALA A 503 31.15 -7.20 12.42
CA ALA A 503 30.78 -8.22 11.44
C ALA A 503 29.75 -7.71 10.41
N GLY A 504 28.75 -6.93 10.85
CA GLY A 504 27.78 -6.28 9.97
C GLY A 504 28.44 -5.28 9.02
N ILE A 505 29.38 -4.49 9.53
CA ILE A 505 30.18 -3.53 8.72
C ILE A 505 30.99 -4.28 7.67
N GLU A 506 31.70 -5.34 8.04
CA GLU A 506 32.50 -6.12 7.10
C GLU A 506 31.63 -6.83 6.05
N GLY A 507 30.52 -7.46 6.48
CA GLY A 507 29.58 -8.12 5.57
C GLY A 507 28.98 -7.17 4.53
N SER A 508 28.74 -5.92 4.92
CA SER A 508 28.18 -4.88 4.05
C SER A 508 29.04 -4.53 2.84
N LYS A 509 30.36 -4.76 2.91
CA LYS A 509 31.29 -4.49 1.80
C LYS A 509 30.99 -5.34 0.57
N SER A 510 30.35 -6.49 0.72
CA SER A 510 30.03 -7.41 -0.38
C SER A 510 28.75 -7.07 -1.16
N GLN A 511 27.96 -6.11 -0.65
CA GLN A 511 26.67 -5.74 -1.24
C GLN A 511 26.83 -5.19 -2.67
N PRO A 512 25.90 -5.49 -3.59
CA PRO A 512 26.02 -5.09 -5.00
C PRO A 512 25.82 -3.57 -5.19
N LEU A 513 26.31 -3.05 -6.32
CA LEU A 513 26.30 -1.62 -6.65
C LEU A 513 24.94 -0.95 -6.47
N GLU A 514 23.82 -1.58 -6.80
CA GLU A 514 22.50 -0.98 -6.63
C GLU A 514 22.20 -0.61 -5.17
N ARG A 515 22.71 -1.38 -4.21
CA ARG A 515 22.51 -1.12 -2.78
C ARG A 515 23.38 0.04 -2.32
N LEU A 516 24.61 0.12 -2.83
CA LEU A 516 25.48 1.29 -2.62
C LEU A 516 24.83 2.57 -3.18
N LEU A 517 24.29 2.54 -4.40
CA LEU A 517 23.62 3.70 -5.00
C LEU A 517 22.40 4.18 -4.18
N VAL A 518 21.64 3.24 -3.59
CA VAL A 518 20.58 3.58 -2.63
C VAL A 518 21.18 4.20 -1.36
N ALA A 519 22.23 3.60 -0.81
CA ALA A 519 22.86 4.01 0.45
C ALA A 519 23.43 5.43 0.39
N LEU A 520 23.95 5.84 -0.77
CA LEU A 520 24.50 7.19 -1.02
C LEU A 520 23.45 8.31 -1.01
N ASN A 521 22.16 7.97 -0.97
CA ASN A 521 21.05 8.93 -0.88
C ASN A 521 21.08 9.99 -2.00
N ILE A 522 21.38 9.54 -3.23
CA ILE A 522 21.39 10.42 -4.41
C ILE A 522 19.96 10.91 -4.67
N ARG A 523 19.79 12.23 -4.84
CA ARG A 523 18.47 12.85 -5.03
C ARG A 523 17.75 12.22 -6.22
N MET A 524 16.47 11.87 -6.04
CA MET A 524 15.61 11.19 -7.05
C MET A 524 16.03 9.76 -7.42
N VAL A 525 17.01 9.17 -6.73
CA VAL A 525 17.47 7.78 -6.98
C VAL A 525 16.99 6.88 -5.84
N GLY A 526 15.80 6.29 -6.03
CA GLY A 526 15.29 5.22 -5.16
C GLY A 526 15.76 3.84 -5.62
N GLY A 527 15.37 2.78 -4.89
CA GLY A 527 15.79 1.39 -5.17
C GLY A 527 15.58 0.93 -6.61
N THR A 528 14.46 1.30 -7.24
CA THR A 528 14.19 0.97 -8.65
C THR A 528 15.19 1.62 -9.60
N VAL A 529 15.44 2.93 -9.43
CA VAL A 529 16.36 3.69 -10.29
C VAL A 529 17.80 3.22 -10.08
N ALA A 530 18.20 3.00 -8.82
CA ALA A 530 19.50 2.46 -8.48
C ALA A 530 19.78 1.11 -9.14
N ARG A 531 18.79 0.20 -9.11
CA ARG A 531 18.89 -1.11 -9.76
C ARG A 531 19.07 -1.00 -11.27
N VAL A 532 18.29 -0.14 -11.91
CA VAL A 532 18.37 0.06 -13.36
C VAL A 532 19.73 0.67 -13.75
N LEU A 533 20.21 1.66 -13.02
CA LEU A 533 21.53 2.25 -13.24
C LEU A 533 22.66 1.22 -13.03
N ALA A 534 22.63 0.49 -11.91
CA ALA A 534 23.64 -0.52 -11.60
C ALA A 534 23.68 -1.62 -12.67
N ARG A 535 22.52 -2.13 -13.10
CA ARG A 535 22.44 -3.14 -14.17
C ARG A 535 22.94 -2.61 -15.51
N HIS A 536 22.61 -1.37 -15.86
CA HIS A 536 23.00 -0.79 -17.14
C HIS A 536 24.52 -0.54 -17.23
N PHE A 537 25.11 0.02 -16.17
CA PHE A 537 26.52 0.42 -16.18
C PHE A 537 27.46 -0.67 -15.64
N GLY A 538 26.96 -1.63 -14.85
CA GLY A 538 27.72 -2.74 -14.25
C GLY A 538 28.70 -2.33 -13.15
N SER A 539 29.25 -1.12 -13.21
CA SER A 539 30.20 -0.59 -12.22
C SER A 539 30.00 0.90 -11.98
N LEU A 540 30.41 1.35 -10.78
CA LEU A 540 30.45 2.77 -10.43
C LEU A 540 31.41 3.54 -11.34
N ALA A 541 32.52 2.91 -11.76
CA ALA A 541 33.48 3.50 -12.68
C ALA A 541 32.83 3.82 -14.03
N ALA A 542 32.06 2.90 -14.61
CA ALA A 542 31.32 3.12 -15.84
C ALA A 542 30.22 4.18 -15.69
N LEU A 543 29.52 4.21 -14.55
CA LEU A 543 28.53 5.25 -14.27
C LEU A 543 29.16 6.65 -14.14
N ARG A 544 30.37 6.75 -13.57
CA ARG A 544 31.11 8.03 -13.45
C ARG A 544 31.55 8.59 -14.80
N THR A 545 31.89 7.75 -15.76
CA THR A 545 32.32 8.18 -17.10
C THR A 545 31.17 8.55 -18.02
N ALA A 546 29.97 7.97 -17.81
CA ALA A 546 28.80 8.19 -18.64
C ALA A 546 28.23 9.61 -18.52
N ASP A 547 28.11 10.34 -19.63
CA ASP A 547 27.54 11.70 -19.66
C ASP A 547 26.04 11.74 -19.31
N SER A 548 25.49 12.95 -19.13
CA SER A 548 24.09 13.13 -18.74
C SER A 548 23.12 12.52 -19.75
N ASP A 549 23.43 12.56 -21.04
CA ASP A 549 22.54 12.05 -22.10
C ASP A 549 22.54 10.52 -22.10
N THR A 550 23.71 9.90 -21.89
CA THR A 550 23.85 8.45 -21.72
C THR A 550 23.07 7.95 -20.50
N ILE A 551 23.18 8.65 -19.37
CA ILE A 551 22.42 8.31 -18.16
C ILE A 551 20.91 8.52 -18.39
N ALA A 552 20.51 9.57 -19.11
CA ALA A 552 19.11 9.85 -19.40
C ALA A 552 18.48 8.81 -20.34
N ALA A 553 19.27 8.23 -21.25
CA ALA A 553 18.84 7.19 -22.17
C ALA A 553 18.50 5.86 -21.49
N VAL A 554 18.93 5.67 -20.23
CA VAL A 554 18.56 4.50 -19.44
C VAL A 554 17.06 4.54 -19.13
N ASN A 555 16.36 3.47 -19.51
CA ASN A 555 14.91 3.34 -19.38
C ASN A 555 14.46 3.55 -17.92
N GLY A 556 13.58 4.52 -17.68
CA GLY A 556 13.11 4.86 -16.33
C GLY A 556 13.99 5.87 -15.57
N VAL A 557 15.05 6.43 -16.16
CA VAL A 557 15.84 7.51 -15.55
C VAL A 557 15.37 8.87 -16.07
N GLY A 558 15.49 9.10 -17.39
CA GLY A 558 15.13 10.38 -18.01
C GLY A 558 16.03 11.56 -17.58
N PRO A 559 15.85 12.75 -18.20
CA PRO A 559 16.81 13.85 -18.09
C PRO A 559 16.92 14.45 -16.69
N ILE A 560 15.81 14.55 -15.95
CA ILE A 560 15.80 15.17 -14.60
C ILE A 560 16.61 14.31 -13.61
N ARG A 561 16.43 12.98 -13.63
CA ARG A 561 17.17 12.08 -12.74
C ARG A 561 18.63 11.97 -13.18
N ALA A 562 18.90 11.97 -14.47
CA ALA A 562 20.26 11.98 -15.00
C ALA A 562 21.05 13.21 -14.54
N ALA A 563 20.45 14.40 -14.63
CA ALA A 563 21.06 15.63 -14.13
C ALA A 563 21.33 15.56 -12.61
N ALA A 564 20.43 14.97 -11.82
CA ALA A 564 20.63 14.79 -10.38
C ALA A 564 21.78 13.81 -10.07
N VAL A 565 21.89 12.70 -10.82
CA VAL A 565 22.99 11.75 -10.70
C VAL A 565 24.32 12.42 -11.08
N ARG A 566 24.36 13.14 -12.21
CA ARG A 566 25.56 13.88 -12.63
C ARG A 566 25.98 14.92 -11.60
N ALA A 567 25.04 15.74 -11.12
CA ALA A 567 25.33 16.72 -10.08
C ALA A 567 25.90 16.08 -8.80
N PHE A 568 25.49 14.86 -8.45
CA PHE A 568 26.06 14.11 -7.33
C PHE A 568 27.48 13.63 -7.64
N LEU A 569 27.70 13.01 -8.80
CA LEU A 569 29.00 12.42 -9.18
C LEU A 569 30.08 13.48 -9.47
N ASP A 570 29.68 14.63 -10.01
CA ASP A 570 30.56 15.75 -10.35
C ASP A 570 30.91 16.62 -9.13
N ASN A 571 30.24 16.40 -8.00
CA ASN A 571 30.58 17.07 -6.76
C ASN A 571 31.91 16.52 -6.20
N PRO A 572 32.95 17.36 -6.00
CA PRO A 572 34.27 16.89 -5.58
C PRO A 572 34.27 16.11 -4.25
N ARG A 573 33.39 16.48 -3.32
CA ARG A 573 33.28 15.82 -2.01
C ARG A 573 32.66 14.44 -2.13
N ASN A 574 31.62 14.30 -2.94
CA ASN A 574 31.00 13.00 -3.18
C ASN A 574 31.95 12.09 -3.97
N ALA A 575 32.67 12.64 -4.96
CA ALA A 575 33.69 11.89 -5.69
C ALA A 575 34.77 11.35 -4.74
N ALA A 576 35.27 12.18 -3.82
CA ALA A 576 36.23 11.75 -2.79
C ALA A 576 35.65 10.65 -1.87
N LEU A 577 34.41 10.80 -1.42
CA LEU A 577 33.71 9.78 -0.62
C LEU A 577 33.61 8.44 -1.36
N LEU A 578 33.31 8.46 -2.66
CA LEU A 578 33.23 7.25 -3.48
C LEU A 578 34.59 6.56 -3.61
N ASP A 579 35.65 7.34 -3.84
CA ASP A 579 37.02 6.82 -3.92
C ASP A 579 37.47 6.22 -2.58
N GLU A 580 37.10 6.87 -1.48
CA GLU A 580 37.38 6.42 -0.12
C GLU A 580 36.66 5.12 0.24
N LEU A 581 35.35 5.02 -0.05
CA LEU A 581 34.57 3.80 0.15
C LEU A 581 35.13 2.63 -0.67
N ALA A 582 35.49 2.87 -1.92
CA ALA A 582 36.14 1.87 -2.76
C ALA A 582 37.48 1.42 -2.17
N GLY A 583 38.31 2.36 -1.69
CA GLY A 583 39.58 2.07 -1.03
C GLY A 583 39.44 1.29 0.29
N LEU A 584 38.31 1.42 0.98
CA LEU A 584 37.97 0.66 2.20
C LEU A 584 37.39 -0.73 1.90
N GLY A 585 37.31 -1.11 0.62
CA GLY A 585 36.87 -2.44 0.16
C GLY A 585 35.38 -2.57 -0.06
N VAL A 586 34.61 -1.47 -0.07
CA VAL A 586 33.20 -1.52 -0.44
C VAL A 586 33.08 -1.86 -1.92
N ARG A 587 32.31 -2.89 -2.24
CA ARG A 587 32.05 -3.32 -3.62
C ARG A 587 31.36 -2.20 -4.41
N THR A 588 31.92 -1.89 -5.58
CA THR A 588 31.44 -0.81 -6.47
C THR A 588 30.97 -1.33 -7.83
N ASP A 589 30.72 -2.62 -7.92
CA ASP A 589 30.20 -3.27 -9.11
C ASP A 589 29.00 -4.17 -8.79
N THR A 590 28.32 -4.59 -9.83
CA THR A 590 27.34 -5.66 -9.82
C THR A 590 27.62 -6.55 -11.03
N GLU A 591 27.12 -7.78 -11.03
CA GLU A 591 27.24 -8.60 -12.24
C GLU A 591 26.45 -7.93 -13.36
N ALA A 592 27.16 -7.46 -14.39
CA ALA A 592 26.56 -6.86 -15.55
C ALA A 592 25.68 -7.90 -16.25
N ALA A 593 24.44 -7.54 -16.60
CA ALA A 593 23.67 -8.35 -17.52
C ALA A 593 24.48 -8.48 -18.81
N GLN A 594 24.73 -9.71 -19.28
CA GLN A 594 25.37 -9.94 -20.58
C GLN A 594 24.48 -9.32 -21.66
N ARG A 595 24.85 -8.11 -22.10
CA ARG A 595 24.24 -7.51 -23.27
C ARG A 595 24.86 -8.09 -24.53
N SER A 596 24.01 -8.48 -25.46
CA SER A 596 24.42 -8.92 -26.80
C SER A 596 23.69 -8.09 -27.85
N ASP A 597 24.20 -8.08 -29.09
CA ASP A 597 23.54 -7.40 -30.21
C ASP A 597 22.70 -8.38 -31.05
N LEU A 598 22.34 -9.54 -30.47
CA LEU A 598 21.66 -10.65 -31.17
C LEU A 598 20.35 -10.23 -31.83
N LEU A 599 19.65 -9.24 -31.26
CA LEU A 599 18.37 -8.72 -31.73
C LEU A 599 18.48 -7.28 -32.23
N ASP A 600 19.67 -6.79 -32.57
CA ASP A 600 19.81 -5.44 -33.13
C ASP A 600 19.00 -5.29 -34.43
N GLY A 601 18.27 -4.18 -34.54
CA GLY A 601 17.31 -3.93 -35.63
C GLY A 601 15.97 -4.68 -35.53
N TRP A 602 15.78 -5.57 -34.55
CA TRP A 602 14.50 -6.28 -34.38
C TRP A 602 13.46 -5.42 -33.67
N THR A 603 12.25 -5.40 -34.21
CA THR A 603 11.08 -4.84 -33.52
C THR A 603 10.16 -5.98 -33.07
N VAL A 604 10.12 -6.23 -31.77
CA VAL A 604 9.35 -7.31 -31.16
C VAL A 604 8.06 -6.76 -30.53
N VAL A 605 6.95 -7.47 -30.70
CA VAL A 605 5.70 -7.18 -30.00
C VAL A 605 5.34 -8.37 -29.12
N LEU A 606 5.18 -8.14 -27.82
CA LEU A 606 4.72 -9.17 -26.88
C LEU A 606 3.17 -9.14 -26.81
N THR A 607 2.51 -10.29 -26.91
CA THR A 607 1.07 -10.43 -26.71
C THR A 607 0.75 -11.74 -25.98
N GLY A 608 -0.23 -11.71 -25.08
CA GLY A 608 -0.42 -12.81 -24.12
C GLY A 608 0.59 -12.79 -22.97
N GLY A 609 0.42 -13.72 -22.03
CA GLY A 609 1.32 -13.95 -20.89
C GLY A 609 2.35 -15.04 -21.19
N LEU A 610 3.61 -14.80 -20.82
CA LEU A 610 4.69 -15.78 -20.90
C LEU A 610 4.80 -16.50 -19.54
N THR A 611 4.99 -17.81 -19.54
CA THR A 611 5.08 -18.62 -18.32
C THR A 611 6.44 -18.51 -17.62
N GLY A 612 7.51 -18.28 -18.38
CA GLY A 612 8.90 -18.17 -17.91
C GLY A 612 9.38 -16.72 -17.71
N PHE A 613 8.66 -15.72 -18.20
CA PHE A 613 8.99 -14.30 -18.04
C PHE A 613 7.78 -13.47 -17.64
N THR A 614 7.95 -12.54 -16.69
CA THR A 614 7.01 -11.40 -16.60
C THR A 614 7.15 -10.50 -17.83
N ARG A 615 6.13 -9.70 -18.11
CA ARG A 615 6.14 -8.82 -19.30
C ARG A 615 7.29 -7.80 -19.29
N ASP A 616 7.65 -7.30 -18.11
CA ASP A 616 8.79 -6.41 -17.95
C ASP A 616 10.13 -7.15 -18.07
N GLU A 617 10.22 -8.39 -17.59
CA GLU A 617 11.42 -9.23 -17.75
C GLU A 617 11.62 -9.65 -19.22
N ALA A 618 10.56 -10.02 -19.93
CA ALA A 618 10.62 -10.33 -21.36
C ALA A 618 11.03 -9.09 -22.17
N LYS A 619 10.47 -7.92 -21.82
CA LYS A 619 10.87 -6.65 -22.42
C LYS A 619 12.34 -6.36 -22.16
N GLN A 620 12.79 -6.54 -20.92
CA GLN A 620 14.17 -6.34 -20.54
C GLN A 620 15.10 -7.34 -21.24
N ALA A 621 14.72 -8.62 -21.37
CA ALA A 621 15.52 -9.65 -22.04
C ALA A 621 15.72 -9.37 -23.53
N ILE A 622 14.71 -8.78 -24.19
CA ILE A 622 14.79 -8.30 -25.58
C ILE A 622 15.69 -7.06 -25.67
N GLU A 623 15.50 -6.08 -24.78
CA GLU A 623 16.29 -4.85 -24.75
C GLU A 623 17.76 -5.12 -24.39
N ASP A 624 18.03 -6.09 -23.52
CA ASP A 624 19.37 -6.56 -23.17
C ASP A 624 20.07 -7.22 -24.37
N ARG A 625 19.34 -7.65 -25.39
CA ARG A 625 19.88 -8.23 -26.63
C ARG A 625 19.83 -7.28 -27.83
N GLY A 626 19.62 -5.98 -27.59
CA GLY A 626 19.60 -4.94 -28.64
C GLY A 626 18.27 -4.79 -29.38
N GLY A 627 17.25 -5.58 -29.03
CA GLY A 627 15.93 -5.53 -29.66
C GLY A 627 15.04 -4.41 -29.12
N LYS A 628 14.11 -3.94 -29.96
CA LYS A 628 13.12 -2.91 -29.60
C LYS A 628 11.75 -3.53 -29.35
N VAL A 629 11.18 -3.30 -28.18
CA VAL A 629 9.79 -3.71 -27.88
C VAL A 629 8.81 -2.59 -28.22
N THR A 630 7.74 -2.92 -28.96
CA THR A 630 6.67 -1.97 -29.30
C THR A 630 5.29 -2.50 -28.90
N GLY A 631 4.35 -1.58 -28.66
CA GLY A 631 3.00 -1.93 -28.23
C GLY A 631 2.05 -2.34 -29.36
N ASN A 632 2.37 -2.01 -30.61
CA ASN A 632 1.49 -2.17 -31.77
C ASN A 632 2.16 -3.00 -32.87
N VAL A 633 1.39 -3.88 -33.49
CA VAL A 633 1.82 -4.65 -34.68
C VAL A 633 1.71 -3.78 -35.92
N SER A 634 2.78 -3.72 -36.71
CA SER A 634 2.89 -2.99 -37.97
C SER A 634 3.69 -3.80 -39.00
N LYS A 635 3.76 -3.35 -40.26
CA LYS A 635 4.63 -3.97 -41.28
C LYS A 635 6.13 -3.90 -40.96
N LYS A 636 6.54 -3.09 -39.97
CA LYS A 636 7.93 -2.99 -39.50
C LYS A 636 8.23 -3.90 -38.31
N THR A 637 7.23 -4.60 -37.79
CA THR A 637 7.40 -5.55 -36.69
C THR A 637 8.11 -6.79 -37.24
N SER A 638 9.20 -7.19 -36.60
CA SER A 638 10.02 -8.35 -36.98
C SER A 638 9.36 -9.66 -36.54
N VAL A 639 8.79 -9.67 -35.32
CA VAL A 639 8.10 -10.84 -34.77
C VAL A 639 7.11 -10.43 -33.69
N VAL A 640 6.02 -11.18 -33.58
CA VAL A 640 5.10 -11.12 -32.45
C VAL A 640 5.27 -12.37 -31.59
N VAL A 641 5.67 -12.19 -30.33
CA VAL A 641 5.74 -13.28 -29.35
C VAL A 641 4.35 -13.44 -28.75
N VAL A 642 3.81 -14.65 -28.89
CA VAL A 642 2.46 -15.05 -28.54
C VAL A 642 2.53 -15.99 -27.35
N GLY A 643 2.26 -15.43 -26.16
CA GLY A 643 2.05 -16.19 -24.94
C GLY A 643 0.62 -16.71 -24.80
N VAL A 644 0.31 -17.25 -23.61
CA VAL A 644 -1.02 -17.72 -23.22
C VAL A 644 -2.03 -16.55 -23.28
N ASP A 645 -3.24 -16.82 -23.77
CA ASP A 645 -4.31 -15.84 -24.01
C ASP A 645 -3.87 -14.63 -24.87
N PRO A 646 -3.44 -14.86 -26.13
CA PRO A 646 -3.02 -13.77 -27.00
C PRO A 646 -4.19 -12.85 -27.34
N GLY A 647 -4.05 -11.57 -26.98
CA GLY A 647 -5.00 -10.53 -27.38
C GLY A 647 -5.04 -10.29 -28.90
N SER A 648 -5.79 -9.26 -29.32
CA SER A 648 -6.03 -8.89 -30.73
C SER A 648 -4.80 -8.66 -31.61
N LYS A 649 -3.59 -8.62 -31.03
CA LYS A 649 -2.32 -8.45 -31.73
C LYS A 649 -1.87 -9.70 -32.48
N ALA A 650 -2.22 -10.90 -32.02
CA ALA A 650 -1.91 -12.13 -32.76
C ALA A 650 -2.70 -12.20 -34.07
N ALA A 651 -4.00 -11.88 -34.04
CA ALA A 651 -4.82 -11.75 -35.24
C ALA A 651 -4.27 -10.66 -36.18
N LYS A 652 -3.87 -9.51 -35.64
CA LYS A 652 -3.26 -8.41 -36.43
C LYS A 652 -1.91 -8.78 -37.06
N ALA A 653 -1.13 -9.67 -36.44
CA ALA A 653 0.12 -10.18 -37.01
C ALA A 653 -0.15 -11.03 -38.24
N LEU A 654 -1.17 -11.90 -38.16
CA LEU A 654 -1.61 -12.73 -39.28
C LEU A 654 -2.07 -11.88 -40.47
N ASP A 655 -2.90 -10.84 -40.23
CA ASP A 655 -3.38 -9.92 -41.27
C ASP A 655 -2.26 -9.15 -41.98
N LEU A 656 -1.17 -8.86 -41.26
CA LEU A 656 -0.04 -8.09 -41.78
C LEU A 656 1.11 -8.97 -42.29
N GLY A 657 0.99 -10.30 -42.20
CA GLY A 657 2.03 -11.25 -42.59
C GLY A 657 3.28 -11.18 -41.71
N VAL A 658 3.15 -10.77 -40.45
CA VAL A 658 4.26 -10.69 -39.49
C VAL A 658 4.43 -12.06 -38.80
N PRO A 659 5.66 -12.61 -38.70
CA PRO A 659 5.90 -13.88 -38.04
C PRO A 659 5.43 -13.89 -36.57
N THR A 660 4.89 -15.01 -36.12
CA THR A 660 4.50 -15.24 -34.73
C THR A 660 5.27 -16.41 -34.15
N VAL A 661 5.79 -16.28 -32.94
CA VAL A 661 6.42 -17.38 -32.18
C VAL A 661 5.73 -17.55 -30.84
N ASP A 662 5.71 -18.78 -30.34
CA ASP A 662 5.31 -19.07 -28.97
C ASP A 662 6.46 -18.80 -27.98
N GLU A 663 6.29 -19.19 -26.73
CA GLU A 663 7.29 -18.97 -25.69
C GLU A 663 8.59 -19.74 -25.92
N ASP A 664 8.51 -20.99 -26.39
CA ASP A 664 9.70 -21.77 -26.72
C ASP A 664 10.47 -21.13 -27.89
N GLY A 665 9.73 -20.64 -28.90
CA GLY A 665 10.31 -19.83 -29.97
C GLY A 665 10.87 -18.49 -29.51
N PHE A 666 10.34 -17.90 -28.43
CA PHE A 666 10.90 -16.71 -27.81
C PHE A 666 12.21 -17.01 -27.08
N PHE A 667 12.32 -18.13 -26.37
CA PHE A 667 13.59 -18.59 -25.79
C PHE A 667 14.64 -18.83 -26.87
N ALA A 668 14.28 -19.52 -27.96
CA ALA A 668 15.17 -19.72 -29.09
C ALA A 668 15.62 -18.39 -29.72
N LEU A 669 14.70 -17.44 -29.88
CA LEU A 669 15.02 -16.10 -30.39
C LEU A 669 16.00 -15.35 -29.49
N LEU A 670 15.83 -15.43 -28.16
CA LEU A 670 16.74 -14.82 -27.20
C LEU A 670 18.12 -15.49 -27.21
N ASP A 671 18.19 -16.81 -27.40
CA ASP A 671 19.46 -17.54 -27.37
C ASP A 671 20.26 -17.44 -28.68
N SER A 672 19.59 -17.45 -29.84
CA SER A 672 20.26 -17.53 -31.14
C SER A 672 20.08 -16.31 -32.04
N GLY A 673 19.21 -15.36 -31.70
CA GLY A 673 18.90 -14.20 -32.54
C GLY A 673 18.17 -14.56 -33.85
N ALA A 674 17.59 -15.76 -33.93
CA ALA A 674 16.90 -16.27 -35.12
C ALA A 674 15.51 -16.82 -34.74
N LEU A 675 14.56 -16.72 -35.67
CA LEU A 675 13.27 -17.38 -35.52
C LEU A 675 13.40 -18.87 -35.83
N PRO A 676 12.67 -19.74 -35.10
CA PRO A 676 12.63 -21.17 -35.36
C PRO A 676 12.03 -21.54 -36.73
#